data_AF-M2SLC5-F1
#
_entry.id   AF-M2SLC5-F1
#
_cell.length_a   1.000
_cell.length_b   1.000
_cell.length_c   1.000
_cell.angle_alpha   90.00
_cell.angle_beta   90.00
_cell.angle_gamma   90.00
#
_symmetry.space_group_name_H-M   'P 1'
#
loop_
_entity.id
_entity.type
_entity.pdbx_description
1 polymer ?
#
loop_
_entity_poly.entity_id
_entity_poly.type
_entity_poly.pdbx_seq_one_letter_code
_entity_poly.pdbx_strand_id
1 'polypeptide(L)'
;MAFTVLSDNDIRSLLCSLSPADAEKLTSRLNQALSQYSCNDEAPYQPHRAQVTRPDGQVSLFMPATTPSSIGVKIVGVAPSQAPPPGEKPRPALKSVLTICDELGQAVGVLNAAELTAFRTALGTMLLYRYRKFTQNIVVFGAGKQAEWHIRLAVLLKSNDISKITIVNRSRARADQLVETLTRAGLSSHVQIKVFEGGEDSLESLVKESQVMFCTTPSTTPLFPASYLASEADKPRFISAIGSYRLDMQEIDPHLLSQITTPRSLFASQVHDACIAVDSIKGCMDEAGELVKAGIATERMIEVGKMDGLRQDNGAKRWLEQGFVVYKSVGVGVMDIAIGKALLELSGEKGVAHTMASTEDPYLILPGSAAHSDFRLQRLAQAIGAKQVRSLWLHFVNPLKELADDELKTLQQILHYGEYPDSNDRLAQTLLDAVHRGGEPRDGETVLFYVSPRAGTISPWSSLASMIARTCTLDQAVKRIERGMVIAATFDRTLDADEIPNRDHLYDRMTQTISRTAPNLEAIFGEGEPAQATTISFDEYNSAHAALDHANRELGLAMDKSEIDYLVEAYTQELKRGPVDVELFMFAQVNSEHCRHKQFNADFTVDGMRKSMSLFGMIRNTHQKNPQHVVSAYSDNAAVLQGEEASFWAPNDLTGEWNGAKETVHILCKVETHNHPTAVSPFPGAATGSGGEIRDEGAVGRGSKPKAGLAGFTVSDLNLEGFERPWELKDVGKPAHIASSRDIMLEAPIGSAQFNNEFGRPCTVGYFRTMLMRVFTNEKESEIRGYHKPIMLAGGVGTVRPQHALKDPDVVPAGSHLLVIGGPAMLIGLGGGAASSIQSGEGKVDLDFASVQRGNPEVQRRAQEVIDTCRSMGDKNPILFIHDVGAGGLSNALPELVHDSGLGAIFELREVDSADKSMSPLQIWCCEAQERYVLAVAPDQLDLFKRICNRERCGYSVVGTATKEQRLVLKDRDSKENPTPIDLPMATLFGKPPKMSRIVESRKLRLPAFDSSLYSIIGNR
;
A
#
# COMPACT_ATOMS: atom_id res chain seq x y z
N MET A 1 0.48 3.55 -24.98
CA MET A 1 0.88 4.88 -24.49
C MET A 1 -0.19 5.37 -23.52
N ALA A 2 0.21 6.03 -22.45
CA ALA A 2 -0.71 6.62 -21.48
C ALA A 2 -1.55 7.73 -22.12
N PHE A 3 -2.87 7.65 -21.99
CA PHE A 3 -3.76 8.75 -22.39
C PHE A 3 -3.61 9.88 -21.37
N THR A 4 -3.17 11.05 -21.84
CA THR A 4 -2.83 12.18 -20.96
C THR A 4 -3.92 13.23 -21.00
N VAL A 5 -4.44 13.61 -19.83
CA VAL A 5 -5.41 14.71 -19.70
C VAL A 5 -4.73 15.89 -19.01
N LEU A 6 -4.70 17.06 -19.67
CA LEU A 6 -4.18 18.29 -19.09
C LEU A 6 -5.29 19.32 -18.92
N SER A 7 -5.57 19.66 -17.66
CA SER A 7 -6.49 20.74 -17.31
C SER A 7 -5.88 22.11 -17.63
N ASP A 8 -6.70 23.16 -17.57
CA ASP A 8 -6.24 24.54 -17.82
C ASP A 8 -5.21 24.97 -16.74
N ASN A 9 -5.32 24.42 -15.53
CA ASN A 9 -4.38 24.67 -14.44
C ASN A 9 -3.05 23.94 -14.65
N ASP A 10 -3.10 22.71 -15.15
CA ASP A 10 -1.90 21.91 -15.46
C ASP A 10 -1.08 22.58 -16.54
N ILE A 11 -1.75 23.01 -17.62
CA ILE A 11 -1.14 23.76 -18.72
C ILE A 11 -0.57 25.07 -18.18
N ARG A 12 -1.33 25.82 -17.36
CA ARG A 12 -0.83 27.07 -16.79
C ARG A 12 0.40 26.86 -15.92
N SER A 13 0.40 25.85 -15.03
CA SER A 13 1.53 25.52 -14.17
C SER A 13 2.77 25.15 -14.99
N LEU A 14 2.57 24.29 -15.99
CA LEU A 14 3.62 23.86 -16.92
C LEU A 14 4.24 25.04 -17.67
N LEU A 15 3.41 25.91 -18.24
CA LEU A 15 3.86 27.07 -18.98
C LEU A 15 4.46 28.16 -18.07
N CYS A 16 4.01 28.26 -16.82
CA CYS A 16 4.57 29.20 -15.85
C CYS A 16 5.97 28.83 -15.37
N SER A 17 6.32 27.55 -15.44
CA SER A 17 7.61 27.01 -15.00
C SER A 17 8.63 26.88 -16.13
N LEU A 18 8.37 27.47 -17.31
CA LEU A 18 9.27 27.39 -18.45
C LEU A 18 10.61 28.09 -18.16
N SER A 19 11.70 27.37 -18.37
CA SER A 19 13.03 27.95 -18.49
C SER A 19 13.21 28.58 -19.88
N PRO A 20 14.24 29.45 -20.08
CA PRO A 20 14.60 29.94 -21.41
C PRO A 20 14.86 28.80 -22.42
N ALA A 21 15.43 27.68 -21.97
CA ALA A 21 15.66 26.50 -22.81
C ALA A 21 14.34 25.84 -23.23
N ASP A 22 13.37 25.73 -22.32
CA ASP A 22 12.03 25.18 -22.63
C ASP A 22 11.30 26.06 -23.65
N ALA A 23 11.38 27.39 -23.48
CA ALA A 23 10.78 28.34 -24.42
C ALA A 23 11.42 28.25 -25.81
N GLU A 24 12.74 28.08 -25.90
CA GLU A 24 13.43 27.88 -27.19
C GLU A 24 13.05 26.53 -27.84
N LYS A 25 12.94 25.45 -27.05
CA LYS A 25 12.44 24.13 -27.51
C LYS A 25 11.05 24.24 -28.11
N LEU A 26 10.10 24.88 -27.40
CA LEU A 26 8.73 25.09 -27.88
C LEU A 26 8.69 26.00 -29.12
N THR A 27 9.51 27.06 -29.14
CA THR A 27 9.66 27.96 -30.30
C THR A 27 10.15 27.20 -31.53
N SER A 28 11.15 26.34 -31.37
CA SER A 28 11.70 25.50 -32.45
C SER A 28 10.66 24.52 -32.97
N ARG A 29 9.85 23.89 -32.10
CA ARG A 29 8.77 22.98 -32.50
C ARG A 29 7.69 23.71 -33.31
N LEU A 30 7.27 24.90 -32.87
CA LEU A 30 6.29 25.71 -33.60
C LEU A 30 6.83 26.13 -34.96
N ASN A 31 8.09 26.58 -35.00
CA ASN A 31 8.75 26.98 -36.23
C ASN A 31 8.82 25.84 -37.24
N GLN A 32 9.23 24.64 -36.81
CA GLN A 32 9.26 23.45 -37.65
C GLN A 32 7.90 23.14 -38.27
N ALA A 33 6.83 23.20 -37.47
CA ALA A 33 5.47 22.94 -37.95
C ALA A 33 5.00 23.98 -38.97
N LEU A 34 5.32 25.27 -38.76
CA LEU A 34 4.98 26.33 -39.71
C LEU A 34 5.86 26.29 -40.97
N SER A 35 7.13 25.90 -40.87
CA SER A 35 7.98 25.65 -42.04
C SER A 35 7.48 24.47 -42.86
N GLN A 36 7.01 23.40 -42.22
CA GLN A 36 6.36 22.30 -42.94
C GLN A 36 5.10 22.78 -43.67
N TYR A 37 4.24 23.53 -42.98
CA TYR A 37 3.04 24.16 -43.56
C TYR A 37 3.36 25.02 -44.80
N SER A 38 4.36 25.90 -44.70
CA SER A 38 4.66 26.91 -45.73
C SER A 38 5.61 26.45 -46.84
N CYS A 39 6.47 25.46 -46.60
CA CYS A 39 7.58 25.12 -47.50
C CYS A 39 7.55 23.67 -48.01
N ASN A 40 6.87 22.74 -47.34
CA ASN A 40 6.91 21.30 -47.64
C ASN A 40 5.54 20.74 -48.03
N ASP A 41 4.71 21.56 -48.70
CA ASP A 41 3.39 21.17 -49.20
C ASP A 41 2.42 20.59 -48.15
N GLU A 42 2.52 20.97 -46.86
CA GLU A 42 1.55 20.54 -45.84
C GLU A 42 0.24 21.34 -45.85
N ALA A 43 0.25 22.55 -46.43
CA ALA A 43 -0.93 23.43 -46.48
C ALA A 43 -2.16 22.81 -47.19
N PRO A 44 -2.04 22.10 -48.32
CA PRO A 44 -3.16 21.42 -48.98
C PRO A 44 -3.82 20.30 -48.15
N TYR A 45 -3.10 19.72 -47.18
CA TYR A 45 -3.60 18.62 -46.35
C TYR A 45 -4.37 19.08 -45.10
N GLN A 46 -4.45 20.39 -44.85
CA GLN A 46 -5.16 20.93 -43.69
C GLN A 46 -6.68 20.95 -43.93
N PRO A 47 -7.49 20.30 -43.07
CA PRO A 47 -8.93 20.25 -43.29
C PRO A 47 -9.61 21.62 -43.05
N HIS A 48 -10.78 21.81 -43.67
CA HIS A 48 -11.55 23.05 -43.50
C HIS A 48 -12.08 23.20 -42.08
N ARG A 49 -12.02 24.43 -41.56
CA ARG A 49 -12.71 24.79 -40.31
C ARG A 49 -14.22 24.64 -40.47
N ALA A 50 -14.90 24.14 -39.43
CA ALA A 50 -16.36 24.09 -39.39
C ALA A 50 -16.90 25.04 -38.32
N GLN A 51 -18.04 25.68 -38.60
CA GLN A 51 -18.73 26.58 -37.69
C GLN A 51 -20.16 26.12 -37.46
N VAL A 52 -20.59 26.13 -36.20
CA VAL A 52 -21.98 25.87 -35.80
C VAL A 52 -22.47 27.06 -34.99
N THR A 53 -23.55 27.69 -35.43
CA THR A 53 -24.24 28.77 -34.69
C THR A 53 -25.55 28.23 -34.13
N ARG A 54 -25.71 28.31 -32.80
CA ARG A 54 -26.94 27.91 -32.10
C ARG A 54 -27.98 29.05 -32.13
N PRO A 55 -29.29 28.75 -31.93
CA PRO A 55 -30.34 29.77 -31.93
C PRO A 55 -30.17 30.88 -30.88
N ASP A 56 -29.42 30.61 -29.79
CA ASP A 56 -29.10 31.56 -28.73
C ASP A 56 -27.90 32.47 -29.05
N GLY A 57 -27.37 32.40 -30.28
CA GLY A 57 -26.22 33.19 -30.73
C GLY A 57 -24.87 32.63 -30.30
N GLN A 58 -24.82 31.50 -29.59
CA GLN A 58 -23.56 30.82 -29.27
C GLN A 58 -22.96 30.21 -30.55
N VAL A 59 -21.70 30.54 -30.83
CA VAL A 59 -20.97 29.99 -31.99
C VAL A 59 -19.91 29.02 -31.47
N SER A 60 -19.81 27.84 -32.11
CA SER A 60 -18.74 26.85 -31.88
C SER A 60 -17.94 26.66 -33.16
N LEU A 61 -16.62 26.74 -33.04
CA LEU A 61 -15.68 26.53 -34.12
C LEU A 61 -14.93 25.21 -33.89
N PHE A 62 -14.89 24.39 -34.93
CA PHE A 62 -14.11 23.16 -34.99
C PHE A 62 -12.94 23.40 -35.94
N MET A 63 -11.73 23.32 -35.42
CA MET A 63 -10.48 23.60 -36.12
C MET A 63 -9.65 22.32 -36.18
N PRO A 64 -9.95 21.41 -37.11
CA PRO A 64 -9.14 20.23 -37.36
C PRO A 64 -7.79 20.62 -37.98
N ALA A 65 -6.75 19.86 -37.68
CA ALA A 65 -5.46 19.97 -38.34
C ALA A 65 -4.75 18.61 -38.40
N THR A 66 -3.79 18.52 -39.31
CA THR A 66 -3.02 17.30 -39.57
C THR A 66 -1.54 17.65 -39.71
N THR A 67 -0.69 16.72 -39.33
CA THR A 67 0.75 16.72 -39.61
C THR A 67 1.14 15.28 -39.95
N PRO A 68 2.32 15.02 -40.53
CA PRO A 68 2.78 13.66 -40.79
C PRO A 68 2.80 12.73 -39.57
N SER A 69 2.84 13.29 -38.35
CA SER A 69 2.99 12.51 -37.11
C SER A 69 1.81 12.63 -36.14
N SER A 70 0.75 13.39 -36.46
CA SER A 70 -0.37 13.66 -35.55
C SER A 70 -1.61 14.22 -36.25
N ILE A 71 -2.78 13.88 -35.73
CA ILE A 71 -4.08 14.44 -36.12
C ILE A 71 -4.74 15.03 -34.89
N GLY A 72 -5.45 16.14 -35.02
CA GLY A 72 -6.13 16.73 -33.89
C GLY A 72 -7.23 17.69 -34.27
N VAL A 73 -8.09 17.99 -33.31
CA VAL A 73 -9.17 18.97 -33.48
C VAL A 73 -9.26 19.86 -32.25
N LYS A 74 -9.21 21.17 -32.49
CA LYS A 74 -9.54 22.17 -31.48
C LYS A 74 -10.99 22.58 -31.60
N ILE A 75 -11.72 22.54 -30.51
CA ILE A 75 -13.09 23.05 -30.40
C ILE A 75 -13.03 24.32 -29.55
N VAL A 76 -13.61 25.42 -30.04
CA VAL A 76 -13.65 26.70 -29.29
C VAL A 76 -15.00 27.38 -29.44
N GLY A 77 -15.57 27.84 -28.31
CA GLY A 77 -16.75 28.69 -28.32
C GLY A 77 -16.40 30.16 -28.53
N VAL A 78 -17.22 30.86 -29.31
CA VAL A 78 -17.21 32.32 -29.42
C VAL A 78 -18.46 32.87 -28.75
N ALA A 79 -18.30 33.83 -27.84
CA ALA A 79 -19.43 34.43 -27.13
C ALA A 79 -20.32 35.23 -28.11
N PRO A 80 -21.64 35.29 -27.87
CA PRO A 80 -22.54 36.10 -28.69
C PRO A 80 -22.11 37.57 -28.73
N SER A 81 -22.19 38.21 -29.90
CA SER A 81 -21.81 39.62 -30.10
C SER A 81 -22.87 40.62 -29.64
N GLN A 82 -24.07 40.17 -29.26
CA GLN A 82 -25.15 41.02 -28.78
C GLN A 82 -24.98 41.35 -27.29
N ALA A 83 -25.20 42.61 -26.92
CA ALA A 83 -25.19 43.03 -25.52
C ALA A 83 -26.30 42.28 -24.75
N PRO A 84 -26.03 41.76 -23.55
CA PRO A 84 -27.07 41.13 -22.74
C PRO A 84 -28.16 42.16 -22.38
N PRO A 85 -29.40 41.72 -22.14
CA PRO A 85 -30.46 42.58 -21.62
C PRO A 85 -30.00 43.34 -20.35
N PRO A 86 -30.53 44.55 -20.08
CA PRO A 86 -30.14 45.32 -18.90
C PRO A 86 -30.33 44.51 -17.60
N GLY A 87 -29.24 44.27 -16.87
CA GLY A 87 -29.24 43.51 -15.61
C GLY A 87 -28.75 42.06 -15.71
N GLU A 88 -28.55 41.52 -16.91
CA GLU A 88 -27.99 40.17 -17.09
C GLU A 88 -26.49 40.18 -17.39
N LYS A 89 -25.74 39.25 -16.81
CA LYS A 89 -24.32 39.05 -17.11
C LYS A 89 -24.17 38.35 -18.47
N PRO A 90 -23.20 38.73 -19.31
CA PRO A 90 -22.93 38.03 -20.57
C PRO A 90 -22.67 36.55 -20.31
N ARG A 91 -23.32 35.66 -21.06
CA ARG A 91 -23.05 34.22 -20.97
C ARG A 91 -21.63 33.93 -21.47
N PRO A 92 -20.81 33.15 -20.73
CA PRO A 92 -19.49 32.78 -21.18
C PRO A 92 -19.58 31.85 -22.39
N ALA A 93 -18.61 31.94 -23.29
CA ALA A 93 -18.50 31.01 -24.41
C ALA A 93 -18.20 29.58 -23.92
N LEU A 94 -18.54 28.58 -24.73
CA LEU A 94 -18.11 27.21 -24.48
C LEU A 94 -16.58 27.14 -24.35
N LYS A 95 -16.10 26.53 -23.25
CA LYS A 95 -14.67 26.35 -22.98
C LYS A 95 -14.06 25.46 -24.06
N SER A 96 -12.84 25.80 -24.45
CA SER A 96 -12.16 25.17 -25.58
C SER A 96 -11.38 23.92 -25.18
N VAL A 97 -11.34 22.91 -26.06
CA VAL A 97 -10.60 21.66 -25.89
C VAL A 97 -9.80 21.34 -27.15
N LEU A 98 -8.63 20.72 -26.99
CA LEU A 98 -7.82 20.16 -28.06
C LEU A 98 -7.66 18.66 -27.82
N THR A 99 -8.07 17.85 -28.79
CA THR A 99 -7.83 16.40 -28.81
C THR A 99 -6.71 16.10 -29.79
N ILE A 100 -5.77 15.23 -29.40
CA ILE A 100 -4.62 14.83 -30.22
C ILE A 100 -4.57 13.31 -30.34
N CYS A 101 -4.38 12.85 -31.58
CA CYS A 101 -4.03 11.49 -31.94
C CYS A 101 -2.61 11.42 -32.51
N ASP A 102 -1.96 10.28 -32.34
CA ASP A 102 -0.65 9.99 -32.95
C ASP A 102 -0.75 9.64 -34.44
N GLU A 103 0.38 9.24 -35.02
CA GLU A 103 0.52 8.85 -36.43
C GLU A 103 -0.28 7.59 -36.82
N LEU A 104 -0.68 6.77 -35.85
CA LEU A 104 -1.53 5.60 -36.04
C LEU A 104 -3.02 5.94 -35.86
N GLY A 105 -3.34 7.19 -35.54
CA GLY A 105 -4.70 7.65 -35.24
C GLY A 105 -5.19 7.31 -33.83
N GLN A 106 -4.31 6.83 -32.94
CA GLN A 106 -4.66 6.52 -31.55
C GLN A 106 -4.72 7.80 -30.73
N ALA A 107 -5.76 7.96 -29.89
CA ALA A 107 -5.88 9.13 -29.03
C ALA A 107 -4.79 9.11 -27.95
N VAL A 108 -3.95 10.16 -27.92
CA VAL A 108 -2.81 10.26 -26.98
C VAL A 108 -3.00 11.32 -25.91
N GLY A 109 -3.90 12.27 -26.12
CA GLY A 109 -4.26 13.19 -25.05
C GLY A 109 -5.35 14.21 -25.39
N VAL A 110 -5.87 14.81 -24.31
CA VAL A 110 -6.85 15.90 -24.35
C VAL A 110 -6.37 17.03 -23.46
N LEU A 111 -6.38 18.24 -24.01
CA LEU A 111 -5.91 19.46 -23.34
C LEU A 111 -7.02 20.51 -23.32
N ASN A 112 -7.19 21.23 -22.22
CA ASN A 112 -7.95 22.48 -22.27
C ASN A 112 -7.20 23.50 -23.12
N ALA A 113 -7.88 24.07 -24.12
CA ALA A 113 -7.20 24.84 -25.16
C ALA A 113 -7.12 26.36 -24.86
N ALA A 114 -7.66 26.84 -23.73
CA ALA A 114 -7.79 28.28 -23.51
C ALA A 114 -6.43 28.93 -23.16
N GLU A 115 -5.68 28.33 -22.23
CA GLU A 115 -4.33 28.76 -21.91
C GLU A 115 -3.37 28.48 -23.08
N LEU A 116 -3.47 27.29 -23.67
CA LEU A 116 -2.72 26.87 -24.85
C LEU A 116 -2.85 27.85 -26.02
N THR A 117 -4.08 28.27 -26.36
CA THR A 117 -4.32 29.16 -27.52
C THR A 117 -3.64 30.52 -27.35
N ALA A 118 -3.67 31.08 -26.14
CA ALA A 118 -2.99 32.34 -25.86
C ALA A 118 -1.47 32.18 -25.93
N PHE A 119 -0.94 31.12 -25.30
CA PHE A 119 0.49 30.82 -25.31
C PHE A 119 1.03 30.56 -26.73
N ARG A 120 0.40 29.67 -27.51
CA ARG A 120 0.86 29.34 -28.87
C ARG A 120 0.83 30.53 -29.82
N THR A 121 -0.11 31.46 -29.62
CA THR A 121 -0.23 32.67 -30.45
C THR A 121 0.89 33.65 -30.11
N ALA A 122 1.15 33.86 -28.81
CA ALA A 122 2.29 34.64 -28.35
C ALA A 122 3.63 34.05 -28.84
N LEU A 123 3.76 32.72 -28.80
CA LEU A 123 4.94 32.01 -29.30
C LEU A 123 5.15 32.21 -30.81
N GLY A 124 4.07 32.29 -31.60
CA GLY A 124 4.14 32.66 -33.03
C GLY A 124 4.73 34.06 -33.25
N THR A 125 4.32 35.04 -32.44
CA THR A 125 4.96 36.38 -32.43
C THR A 125 6.45 36.30 -32.07
N MET A 126 6.82 35.39 -31.14
CA MET A 126 8.20 35.26 -30.68
C MET A 126 9.17 34.76 -31.75
N LEU A 127 8.67 34.05 -32.79
CA LEU A 127 9.48 33.60 -33.92
C LEU A 127 10.21 34.77 -34.61
N LEU A 128 9.58 35.94 -34.67
CA LEU A 128 10.15 37.15 -35.26
C LEU A 128 10.77 38.06 -34.19
N TYR A 129 10.10 38.22 -33.04
CA TYR A 129 10.53 39.10 -31.96
C TYR A 129 11.94 38.73 -31.43
N ARG A 130 12.28 37.44 -31.35
CA ARG A 130 13.59 36.98 -30.87
C ARG A 130 14.78 37.51 -31.68
N TYR A 131 14.57 38.02 -32.90
CA TYR A 131 15.62 38.65 -33.70
C TYR A 131 15.76 40.17 -33.50
N ARG A 132 14.78 40.85 -32.90
CA ARG A 132 14.77 42.32 -32.73
C ARG A 132 15.91 42.84 -31.86
N LYS A 133 16.71 43.79 -32.34
CA LYS A 133 17.75 44.44 -31.52
C LYS A 133 17.22 45.56 -30.63
N PHE A 134 16.10 46.16 -31.02
CA PHE A 134 15.50 47.31 -30.31
C PHE A 134 14.18 46.89 -29.67
N THR A 135 14.17 46.70 -28.35
CA THR A 135 13.01 46.23 -27.57
C THR A 135 12.80 46.98 -26.24
N GLN A 136 13.46 48.13 -26.07
CA GLN A 136 13.51 48.87 -24.80
C GLN A 136 12.13 49.31 -24.31
N ASN A 137 11.27 49.85 -25.18
CA ASN A 137 9.90 50.26 -24.86
C ASN A 137 8.88 49.40 -25.62
N ILE A 138 8.13 48.60 -24.85
CA ILE A 138 7.04 47.77 -25.34
C ILE A 138 5.70 48.41 -24.98
N VAL A 139 4.80 48.50 -25.96
CA VAL A 139 3.40 48.92 -25.75
C VAL A 139 2.49 47.74 -26.03
N VAL A 140 1.58 47.44 -25.11
CA VAL A 140 0.66 46.30 -25.21
C VAL A 140 -0.76 46.80 -25.20
N PHE A 141 -1.49 46.61 -26.29
CA PHE A 141 -2.90 46.93 -26.39
C PHE A 141 -3.74 45.71 -26.00
N GLY A 142 -4.51 45.85 -24.92
CA GLY A 142 -5.30 44.78 -24.31
C GLY A 142 -4.74 44.32 -22.96
N ALA A 143 -5.61 43.69 -22.16
CA ALA A 143 -5.25 43.15 -20.84
C ALA A 143 -5.77 41.72 -20.61
N GLY A 144 -5.98 40.95 -21.69
CA GLY A 144 -6.43 39.55 -21.62
C GLY A 144 -5.27 38.54 -21.60
N LYS A 145 -5.59 37.23 -21.64
CA LYS A 145 -4.59 36.15 -21.66
C LYS A 145 -3.52 36.30 -22.76
N GLN A 146 -3.91 36.84 -23.92
CA GLN A 146 -2.96 37.12 -25.00
C GLN A 146 -1.91 38.16 -24.58
N ALA A 147 -2.32 39.26 -23.93
CA ALA A 147 -1.41 40.28 -23.41
C ALA A 147 -0.45 39.68 -22.37
N GLU A 148 -0.96 38.85 -21.46
CA GLU A 148 -0.16 38.14 -20.45
C GLU A 148 0.97 37.33 -21.09
N TRP A 149 0.64 36.43 -22.03
CA TRP A 149 1.64 35.55 -22.63
C TRP A 149 2.64 36.28 -23.52
N HIS A 150 2.22 37.32 -24.25
CA HIS A 150 3.14 38.14 -25.05
C HIS A 150 4.17 38.86 -24.16
N ILE A 151 3.74 39.43 -23.02
CA ILE A 151 4.65 40.08 -22.08
C ILE A 151 5.61 39.06 -21.46
N ARG A 152 5.08 37.93 -20.98
CA ARG A 152 5.88 36.90 -20.30
C ARG A 152 6.94 36.31 -21.21
N LEU A 153 6.59 35.93 -22.44
CA LEU A 153 7.57 35.41 -23.38
C LEU A 153 8.58 36.47 -23.84
N ALA A 154 8.14 37.72 -24.04
CA ALA A 154 9.06 38.80 -24.40
C ALA A 154 10.12 39.05 -23.31
N VAL A 155 9.71 39.06 -22.04
CA VAL A 155 10.63 39.17 -20.90
C VAL A 155 11.47 37.91 -20.74
N LEU A 156 10.89 36.71 -20.88
CA LEU A 156 11.65 35.45 -20.79
C LEU A 156 12.78 35.37 -21.81
N LEU A 157 12.55 35.87 -23.04
CA LEU A 157 13.55 35.81 -24.12
C LEU A 157 14.53 36.98 -24.11
N LYS A 158 14.10 38.17 -23.66
CA LYS A 158 14.88 39.42 -23.81
C LYS A 158 14.82 40.35 -22.60
N SER A 159 14.76 39.80 -21.39
CA SER A 159 14.61 40.61 -20.16
C SER A 159 15.64 41.75 -20.06
N ASN A 160 16.88 41.54 -20.50
CA ASN A 160 17.96 42.53 -20.38
C ASN A 160 17.83 43.71 -21.35
N ASP A 161 17.07 43.53 -22.44
CA ASP A 161 16.91 44.54 -23.49
C ASP A 161 15.69 45.43 -23.26
N ILE A 162 14.83 45.08 -22.30
CA ILE A 162 13.55 45.73 -22.02
C ILE A 162 13.71 46.65 -20.80
N SER A 163 13.31 47.91 -20.95
CA SER A 163 13.30 48.89 -19.84
C SER A 163 11.87 49.18 -19.36
N LYS A 164 10.91 49.31 -20.27
CA LYS A 164 9.54 49.75 -19.96
C LYS A 164 8.50 48.96 -20.78
N ILE A 165 7.45 48.50 -20.10
CA ILE A 165 6.26 47.90 -20.69
C ILE A 165 5.05 48.75 -20.30
N THR A 166 4.30 49.24 -21.28
CA THR A 166 3.09 50.05 -21.03
C THR A 166 1.84 49.33 -21.56
N ILE A 167 0.88 49.06 -20.68
CA ILE A 167 -0.38 48.40 -20.99
C ILE A 167 -1.45 49.46 -21.28
N VAL A 168 -2.05 49.38 -22.48
CA VAL A 168 -3.14 50.24 -22.93
C VAL A 168 -4.41 49.40 -22.98
N ASN A 169 -5.39 49.71 -22.12
CA ASN A 169 -6.65 48.97 -22.07
C ASN A 169 -7.82 49.87 -21.69
N ARG A 170 -9.00 49.61 -22.26
CA ARG A 170 -10.22 50.39 -21.96
C ARG A 170 -10.70 50.24 -20.52
N SER A 171 -10.39 49.12 -19.88
CA SER A 171 -10.76 48.83 -18.49
C SER A 171 -9.53 48.89 -17.61
N ARG A 172 -9.47 49.89 -16.72
CA ARG A 172 -8.38 50.01 -15.75
C ARG A 172 -8.28 48.79 -14.84
N ALA A 173 -9.41 48.34 -14.30
CA ALA A 173 -9.47 47.15 -13.44
C ALA A 173 -8.85 45.90 -14.09
N ARG A 174 -9.09 45.65 -15.40
CA ARG A 174 -8.47 44.53 -16.11
C ARG A 174 -6.96 44.72 -16.32
N ALA A 175 -6.51 45.95 -16.55
CA ALA A 175 -5.09 46.25 -16.70
C ALA A 175 -4.34 46.08 -15.36
N ASP A 176 -4.90 46.57 -14.26
CA ASP A 176 -4.33 46.39 -12.92
C ASP A 176 -4.27 44.90 -12.54
N GLN A 177 -5.32 44.13 -12.84
CA GLN A 177 -5.32 42.68 -12.63
C GLN A 177 -4.21 41.97 -13.42
N LEU A 178 -3.96 42.41 -14.67
CA LEU A 178 -2.86 41.87 -15.46
C LEU A 178 -1.51 42.23 -14.84
N VAL A 179 -1.30 43.49 -14.43
CA VAL A 179 -0.07 43.92 -13.74
C VAL A 179 0.16 43.10 -12.47
N GLU A 180 -0.87 42.87 -11.68
CA GLU A 180 -0.79 42.07 -10.46
C GLU A 180 -0.42 40.60 -10.76
N THR A 181 -1.02 40.02 -11.80
CA THR A 181 -0.72 38.65 -12.27
C THR A 181 0.74 38.53 -12.71
N LEU A 182 1.21 39.51 -13.50
CA LEU A 182 2.60 39.61 -13.96
C LEU A 182 3.58 39.79 -12.79
N THR A 183 3.24 40.63 -11.82
CA THR A 183 4.07 40.86 -10.63
C THR A 183 4.19 39.60 -9.77
N ARG A 184 3.08 38.89 -9.53
CA ARG A 184 3.09 37.59 -8.82
C ARG A 184 3.87 36.51 -9.54
N ALA A 185 3.96 36.58 -10.87
CA ALA A 185 4.75 35.64 -11.67
C ALA A 185 6.28 35.90 -11.61
N GLY A 186 6.75 36.88 -10.82
CA GLY A 186 8.18 37.09 -10.57
C GLY A 186 8.95 37.66 -11.77
N LEU A 187 8.30 38.45 -12.63
CA LEU A 187 8.98 39.15 -13.72
C LEU A 187 10.11 40.05 -13.19
N SER A 188 11.19 40.15 -13.97
CA SER A 188 12.44 40.80 -13.57
C SER A 188 12.23 42.21 -12.99
N SER A 189 12.76 42.43 -11.79
CA SER A 189 12.53 43.65 -10.99
C SER A 189 12.97 44.95 -11.66
N HIS A 190 13.83 44.90 -12.69
CA HIS A 190 14.30 46.09 -13.42
C HIS A 190 13.37 46.54 -14.55
N VAL A 191 12.39 45.72 -14.96
CA VAL A 191 11.45 46.06 -16.04
C VAL A 191 10.27 46.85 -15.47
N GLN A 192 10.11 48.11 -15.88
CA GLN A 192 9.03 48.95 -15.39
C GLN A 192 7.71 48.65 -16.13
N ILE A 193 6.70 48.12 -15.43
CA ILE A 193 5.36 47.90 -15.98
C ILE A 193 4.43 49.04 -15.56
N LYS A 194 3.82 49.72 -16.53
CA LYS A 194 2.86 50.82 -16.32
C LYS A 194 1.53 50.56 -17.04
N VAL A 195 0.45 51.14 -16.51
CA VAL A 195 -0.84 51.20 -17.20
C VAL A 195 -1.06 52.62 -17.70
N PHE A 196 -1.49 52.77 -18.95
CA PHE A 196 -1.77 54.06 -19.57
C PHE A 196 -3.09 54.65 -19.03
N GLU A 197 -3.03 55.90 -18.53
CA GLU A 197 -4.16 56.60 -17.90
C GLU A 197 -4.74 57.77 -18.72
N GLY A 198 -4.10 58.15 -19.84
CA GLY A 198 -4.56 59.24 -20.70
C GLY A 198 -4.45 60.66 -20.10
N GLY A 199 -3.57 60.84 -19.09
CA GLY A 199 -3.26 62.12 -18.44
C GLY A 199 -2.23 62.97 -19.19
N GLU A 200 -1.08 63.31 -18.56
CA GLU A 200 0.00 64.10 -19.18
C GLU A 200 0.64 63.42 -20.41
N ASP A 201 0.59 62.08 -20.48
CA ASP A 201 1.08 61.29 -21.61
C ASP A 201 0.00 61.13 -22.68
N SER A 202 0.26 61.59 -23.92
CA SER A 202 -0.63 61.34 -25.06
C SER A 202 -0.41 59.94 -25.65
N LEU A 203 -1.49 59.30 -26.15
CA LEU A 203 -1.38 58.01 -26.84
C LEU A 203 -0.44 58.10 -28.06
N GLU A 204 -0.39 59.26 -28.71
CA GLU A 204 0.53 59.55 -29.80
C GLU A 204 2.00 59.46 -29.36
N SER A 205 2.35 60.06 -28.22
CA SER A 205 3.72 60.01 -27.67
C SER A 205 4.11 58.57 -27.35
N LEU A 206 3.20 57.81 -26.73
CA LEU A 206 3.43 56.40 -26.39
C LEU A 206 3.70 55.54 -27.64
N VAL A 207 2.90 55.73 -28.70
CA VAL A 207 3.06 55.03 -29.97
C VAL A 207 4.37 55.45 -30.66
N LYS A 208 4.72 56.75 -30.67
CA LYS A 208 5.99 57.25 -31.22
C LYS A 208 7.21 56.67 -30.51
N GLU A 209 7.18 56.61 -29.18
CA GLU A 209 8.27 56.12 -28.34
C GLU A 209 8.47 54.60 -28.39
N SER A 210 7.42 53.84 -28.71
CA SER A 210 7.48 52.37 -28.78
C SER A 210 8.49 51.86 -29.83
N GLN A 211 9.21 50.80 -29.51
CA GLN A 211 9.95 49.99 -30.49
C GLN A 211 9.20 48.70 -30.82
N VAL A 212 8.33 48.25 -29.89
CA VAL A 212 7.57 47.01 -29.99
C VAL A 212 6.12 47.30 -29.59
N MET A 213 5.18 46.87 -30.41
CA MET A 213 3.75 46.95 -30.14
C MET A 213 3.11 45.57 -30.25
N PHE A 214 2.46 45.13 -29.17
CA PHE A 214 1.64 43.92 -29.17
C PHE A 214 0.16 44.31 -29.14
N CYS A 215 -0.51 44.16 -30.28
CA CYS A 215 -1.95 44.33 -30.41
C CYS A 215 -2.64 43.00 -30.11
N THR A 216 -3.24 42.91 -28.93
CA THR A 216 -3.77 41.66 -28.34
C THR A 216 -5.24 41.76 -27.95
N THR A 217 -5.96 42.72 -28.52
CA THR A 217 -7.36 42.99 -28.19
C THR A 217 -8.20 43.09 -29.47
N PRO A 218 -9.38 42.43 -29.51
CA PRO A 218 -10.30 42.62 -30.62
C PRO A 218 -10.73 44.09 -30.72
N SER A 219 -10.71 44.63 -31.93
CA SER A 219 -11.15 46.00 -32.21
C SER A 219 -11.77 46.09 -33.60
N THR A 220 -12.83 46.88 -33.74
CA THR A 220 -13.44 47.24 -35.04
C THR A 220 -12.96 48.61 -35.55
N THR A 221 -12.08 49.26 -34.80
CA THR A 221 -11.46 50.56 -35.12
C THR A 221 -9.97 50.48 -34.84
N PRO A 222 -9.10 51.16 -35.61
CA PRO A 222 -7.67 51.05 -35.43
C PRO A 222 -7.27 51.48 -34.02
N LEU A 223 -6.34 50.76 -33.40
CA LEU A 223 -5.89 51.04 -32.03
C LEU A 223 -5.15 52.38 -31.93
N PHE A 224 -4.57 52.82 -33.04
CA PHE A 224 -3.98 54.14 -33.25
C PHE A 224 -4.01 54.47 -34.75
N PRO A 225 -4.08 55.77 -35.13
CA PRO A 225 -4.05 56.18 -36.52
C PRO A 225 -2.64 56.08 -37.12
N ALA A 226 -2.55 55.85 -38.44
CA ALA A 226 -1.28 55.77 -39.17
C ALA A 226 -0.39 57.02 -39.00
N SER A 227 -1.01 58.20 -38.84
CA SER A 227 -0.33 59.49 -38.68
C SER A 227 0.59 59.57 -37.47
N TYR A 228 0.34 58.78 -36.42
CA TYR A 228 1.20 58.78 -35.22
C TYR A 228 2.61 58.27 -35.52
N LEU A 229 2.79 57.44 -36.55
CA LEU A 229 4.08 56.87 -36.93
C LEU A 229 4.76 57.63 -38.06
N ALA A 230 4.03 58.51 -38.77
CA ALA A 230 4.54 59.19 -39.96
C ALA A 230 5.74 60.13 -39.67
N SER A 231 5.79 60.77 -38.51
CA SER A 231 6.91 61.66 -38.12
C SER A 231 8.17 60.92 -37.68
N GLU A 232 8.11 59.60 -37.55
CA GLU A 232 9.17 58.73 -37.02
C GLU A 232 9.37 57.52 -37.96
N ALA A 233 9.29 57.76 -39.27
CA ALA A 233 9.25 56.71 -40.28
C ALA A 233 10.55 55.90 -40.41
N ASP A 234 11.69 56.49 -40.05
CA ASP A 234 13.00 55.84 -40.04
C ASP A 234 13.28 55.02 -38.76
N LYS A 235 12.37 55.04 -37.78
CA LYS A 235 12.57 54.32 -36.52
C LYS A 235 12.30 52.82 -36.70
N PRO A 236 13.22 51.93 -36.25
CA PRO A 236 12.98 50.50 -36.20
C PRO A 236 11.76 50.15 -35.34
N ARG A 237 10.80 49.40 -35.88
CA ARG A 237 9.56 49.03 -35.18
C ARG A 237 9.16 47.59 -35.41
N PHE A 238 8.55 46.98 -34.40
CA PHE A 238 7.92 45.67 -34.49
C PHE A 238 6.46 45.78 -34.04
N ILE A 239 5.51 45.41 -34.90
CA ILE A 239 4.09 45.38 -34.56
C ILE A 239 3.61 43.94 -34.75
N SER A 240 3.06 43.34 -33.70
CA SER A 240 2.30 42.10 -33.79
C SER A 240 0.82 42.38 -33.59
N ALA A 241 -0.02 41.96 -34.52
CA ALA A 241 -1.47 42.08 -34.43
C ALA A 241 -2.15 40.72 -34.48
N ILE A 242 -2.81 40.34 -33.39
CA ILE A 242 -3.41 39.01 -33.22
C ILE A 242 -4.85 39.05 -32.68
N GLY A 243 -5.37 40.22 -32.34
CA GLY A 243 -6.71 40.39 -31.77
C GLY A 243 -7.83 40.50 -32.80
N SER A 244 -7.55 40.81 -34.07
CA SER A 244 -8.52 40.86 -35.17
C SER A 244 -8.54 39.56 -35.97
N TYR A 245 -9.68 38.86 -35.96
CA TYR A 245 -9.89 37.55 -36.60
C TYR A 245 -11.23 37.48 -37.35
N ARG A 246 -11.82 38.64 -37.66
CA ARG A 246 -13.02 38.78 -38.47
C ARG A 246 -12.85 39.93 -39.46
N LEU A 247 -13.55 39.84 -40.58
CA LEU A 247 -13.48 40.86 -41.65
C LEU A 247 -14.00 42.26 -41.21
N ASP A 248 -14.82 42.33 -40.16
CA ASP A 248 -15.28 43.60 -39.57
C ASP A 248 -14.25 44.25 -38.62
N MET A 249 -13.21 43.51 -38.20
CA MET A 249 -12.20 43.95 -37.24
C MET A 249 -10.99 44.62 -37.91
N GLN A 250 -10.34 45.53 -37.17
CA GLN A 250 -9.10 46.20 -37.54
C GLN A 250 -8.37 46.71 -36.28
N GLU A 251 -7.19 46.16 -36.00
CA GLU A 251 -6.26 46.60 -34.96
C GLU A 251 -5.25 47.62 -35.49
N ILE A 252 -4.81 47.41 -36.73
CA ILE A 252 -3.90 48.27 -37.45
C ILE A 252 -4.70 49.10 -38.45
N ASP A 253 -4.33 50.38 -38.58
CA ASP A 253 -4.90 51.27 -39.59
C ASP A 253 -4.59 50.73 -41.00
N PRO A 254 -5.60 50.44 -41.85
CA PRO A 254 -5.38 49.99 -43.23
C PRO A 254 -4.48 50.94 -44.04
N HIS A 255 -4.49 52.24 -43.75
CA HIS A 255 -3.61 53.19 -44.42
C HIS A 255 -2.12 52.95 -44.10
N LEU A 256 -1.80 52.59 -42.85
CA LEU A 256 -0.43 52.24 -42.46
C LEU A 256 0.06 50.99 -43.20
N LEU A 257 -0.79 49.96 -43.27
CA LEU A 257 -0.48 48.72 -43.98
C LEU A 257 -0.25 48.96 -45.47
N SER A 258 -1.13 49.75 -46.09
CA SER A 258 -0.97 50.16 -47.49
C SER A 258 0.35 50.90 -47.73
N GLN A 259 0.75 51.80 -46.81
CA GLN A 259 2.05 52.48 -46.90
C GLN A 259 3.22 51.49 -46.77
N ILE A 260 3.17 50.54 -45.84
CA ILE A 260 4.21 49.53 -45.65
C ILE A 260 4.37 48.64 -46.90
N THR A 261 3.27 48.33 -47.58
CA THR A 261 3.27 47.44 -48.76
C THR A 261 3.39 48.15 -50.11
N THR A 262 3.53 49.48 -50.10
CA THR A 262 3.72 50.28 -51.33
C THR A 262 5.19 50.63 -51.53
N PRO A 263 5.80 50.25 -52.67
CA PRO A 263 7.17 50.66 -52.99
C PRO A 263 7.31 52.20 -53.02
N ARG A 264 8.41 52.72 -52.47
CA ARG A 264 8.72 54.18 -52.36
C ARG A 264 7.78 54.99 -51.46
N SER A 265 7.08 54.34 -50.53
CA SER A 265 6.36 55.01 -49.44
C SER A 265 7.30 55.60 -48.38
N LEU A 266 6.71 56.30 -47.40
CA LEU A 266 7.41 56.83 -46.21
C LEU A 266 8.24 55.79 -45.45
N PHE A 267 7.83 54.51 -45.46
CA PHE A 267 8.50 53.44 -44.71
C PHE A 267 9.36 52.53 -45.59
N ALA A 268 9.49 52.82 -46.89
CA ALA A 268 10.14 51.94 -47.86
C ALA A 268 11.60 51.61 -47.53
N SER A 269 12.31 52.50 -46.82
CA SER A 269 13.70 52.29 -46.36
C SER A 269 13.81 51.29 -45.20
N GLN A 270 12.71 51.02 -44.48
CA GLN A 270 12.68 50.22 -43.27
C GLN A 270 12.07 48.83 -43.47
N VAL A 271 11.40 48.57 -44.60
CA VAL A 271 10.66 47.32 -44.86
C VAL A 271 11.40 46.48 -45.90
N HIS A 272 11.37 45.15 -45.78
CA HIS A 272 11.93 44.24 -46.78
C HIS A 272 10.90 43.96 -47.86
N ASP A 273 11.24 44.26 -49.12
CA ASP A 273 10.43 44.05 -50.33
C ASP A 273 8.99 44.57 -50.29
N ALA A 274 8.73 45.56 -49.43
CA ALA A 274 7.40 46.08 -49.13
C ALA A 274 6.42 44.97 -48.72
N CYS A 275 6.88 44.05 -47.86
CA CYS A 275 6.10 42.91 -47.40
C CYS A 275 5.76 42.98 -45.91
N ILE A 276 4.67 42.33 -45.53
CA ILE A 276 4.32 42.04 -44.13
C ILE A 276 4.47 40.54 -43.85
N ALA A 277 4.73 40.20 -42.59
CA ALA A 277 4.78 38.82 -42.15
C ALA A 277 3.38 38.33 -41.72
N VAL A 278 3.02 37.11 -42.09
CA VAL A 278 1.75 36.47 -41.71
C VAL A 278 1.98 35.05 -41.22
N ASP A 279 1.05 34.48 -40.45
CA ASP A 279 1.08 33.04 -40.11
C ASP A 279 0.61 32.15 -41.28
N SER A 280 -0.41 32.60 -42.00
CA SER A 280 -0.93 31.98 -43.24
C SER A 280 -1.49 33.06 -44.14
N ILE A 281 -1.06 33.08 -45.40
CA ILE A 281 -1.60 34.03 -46.39
C ILE A 281 -3.10 33.79 -46.57
N LYS A 282 -3.49 32.52 -46.76
CA LYS A 282 -4.89 32.15 -46.97
C LYS A 282 -5.75 32.53 -45.77
N GLY A 283 -5.34 32.14 -44.55
CA GLY A 283 -6.09 32.46 -43.34
C GLY A 283 -6.26 33.97 -43.14
N CYS A 284 -5.19 34.74 -43.35
CA CYS A 284 -5.25 36.19 -43.23
C CYS A 284 -6.17 36.84 -44.28
N MET A 285 -6.22 36.35 -45.52
CA MET A 285 -7.16 36.85 -46.53
C MET A 285 -8.62 36.55 -46.20
N ASP A 286 -8.87 35.42 -45.54
CA ASP A 286 -10.22 35.00 -45.15
C ASP A 286 -10.73 35.73 -43.87
N GLU A 287 -9.82 36.15 -42.98
CA GLU A 287 -10.18 36.54 -41.61
C GLU A 287 -9.65 37.91 -41.13
N ALA A 288 -8.61 38.47 -41.75
CA ALA A 288 -8.00 39.73 -41.33
C ALA A 288 -8.57 40.94 -42.10
N GLY A 289 -9.65 41.53 -41.58
CA GLY A 289 -10.35 42.66 -42.20
C GLY A 289 -9.46 43.86 -42.55
N GLU A 290 -8.46 44.17 -41.71
CA GLU A 290 -7.50 45.24 -41.93
C GLU A 290 -6.60 45.05 -43.16
N LEU A 291 -6.21 43.81 -43.49
CA LEU A 291 -5.40 43.52 -44.68
C LEU A 291 -6.24 43.64 -45.95
N VAL A 292 -7.48 43.13 -45.90
CA VAL A 292 -8.44 43.18 -47.01
C VAL A 292 -8.82 44.63 -47.32
N LYS A 293 -9.13 45.43 -46.30
CA LYS A 293 -9.45 46.86 -46.45
C LYS A 293 -8.26 47.67 -46.97
N ALA A 294 -7.03 47.28 -46.65
CA ALA A 294 -5.81 47.92 -47.15
C ALA A 294 -5.49 47.54 -48.61
N GLY A 295 -6.16 46.53 -49.18
CA GLY A 295 -5.94 46.07 -50.55
C GLY A 295 -4.57 45.41 -50.77
N ILE A 296 -4.04 44.72 -49.76
CA ILE A 296 -2.72 44.10 -49.83
C ILE A 296 -2.76 42.85 -50.73
N ALA A 297 -1.91 42.82 -51.74
CA ALA A 297 -1.77 41.67 -52.63
C ALA A 297 -1.00 40.52 -51.95
N THR A 298 -1.29 39.27 -52.30
CA THR A 298 -0.72 38.08 -51.61
C THR A 298 0.79 37.97 -51.77
N GLU A 299 1.36 38.47 -52.86
CA GLU A 299 2.80 38.58 -53.09
C GLU A 299 3.52 39.57 -52.16
N ARG A 300 2.77 40.42 -51.46
CA ARG A 300 3.28 41.34 -50.42
C ARG A 300 3.17 40.75 -49.01
N MET A 301 2.88 39.45 -48.91
CA MET A 301 2.79 38.73 -47.64
C MET A 301 3.82 37.60 -47.62
N ILE A 302 4.56 37.50 -46.51
CA ILE A 302 5.54 36.45 -46.28
C ILE A 302 5.06 35.60 -45.11
N GLU A 303 4.85 34.30 -45.34
CA GLU A 303 4.51 33.38 -44.26
C GLU A 303 5.71 33.17 -43.33
N VAL A 304 5.46 33.20 -42.03
CA VAL A 304 6.49 33.09 -41.00
C VAL A 304 7.29 31.78 -41.11
N GLY A 305 6.67 30.70 -41.62
CA GLY A 305 7.35 29.42 -41.87
C GLY A 305 8.48 29.49 -42.91
N LYS A 306 8.49 30.50 -43.78
CA LYS A 306 9.52 30.74 -44.81
C LYS A 306 10.71 31.55 -44.28
N MET A 307 10.61 32.09 -43.06
CA MET A 307 11.54 33.10 -42.58
C MET A 307 12.94 32.55 -42.30
N ASP A 308 13.08 31.29 -41.89
CA ASP A 308 14.41 30.70 -41.65
C ASP A 308 15.23 30.51 -42.95
N GLY A 309 14.56 30.23 -44.08
CA GLY A 309 15.21 30.22 -45.40
C GLY A 309 15.65 31.62 -45.84
N LEU A 310 14.84 32.64 -45.54
CA LEU A 310 15.13 34.04 -45.85
C LEU A 310 16.23 34.64 -44.97
N ARG A 311 16.55 34.06 -43.81
CA ARG A 311 17.65 34.56 -42.93
C ARG A 311 19.04 34.45 -43.56
N GLN A 312 19.20 33.65 -44.62
CA GLN A 312 20.43 33.59 -45.39
C GLN A 312 20.62 34.82 -46.30
N ASP A 313 19.54 35.56 -46.57
CA ASP A 313 19.61 36.88 -47.17
C ASP A 313 19.97 37.95 -46.13
N ASN A 314 21.05 38.68 -46.39
CA ASN A 314 21.52 39.78 -45.54
C ASN A 314 20.49 40.92 -45.45
N GLY A 315 19.67 41.13 -46.50
CA GLY A 315 18.61 42.12 -46.52
C GLY A 315 17.48 41.79 -45.54
N ALA A 316 16.90 40.60 -45.68
CA ALA A 316 15.86 40.08 -44.78
C ALA A 316 16.33 40.00 -43.32
N LYS A 317 17.57 39.54 -43.08
CA LYS A 317 18.17 39.51 -41.73
C LYS A 317 18.25 40.91 -41.11
N ARG A 318 18.73 41.91 -41.86
CA ARG A 318 18.82 43.29 -41.38
C ARG A 318 17.44 43.89 -41.08
N TRP A 319 16.45 43.61 -41.93
CA TRP A 319 15.06 44.01 -41.70
C TRP A 319 14.48 43.38 -40.42
N LEU A 320 14.69 42.09 -40.21
CA LEU A 320 14.23 41.40 -39.01
C LEU A 320 14.88 41.97 -37.74
N GLU A 321 16.17 42.30 -37.76
CA GLU A 321 16.86 42.82 -36.59
C GLU A 321 16.57 44.31 -36.32
N GLN A 322 16.46 45.13 -37.37
CA GLN A 322 16.55 46.60 -37.29
C GLN A 322 15.54 47.35 -38.16
N GLY A 323 14.70 46.70 -38.96
CA GLY A 323 13.70 47.37 -39.80
C GLY A 323 12.33 47.55 -39.14
N PHE A 324 11.33 47.91 -39.95
CA PHE A 324 9.91 47.97 -39.59
C PHE A 324 9.23 46.66 -40.00
N VAL A 325 8.94 45.81 -39.00
CA VAL A 325 8.30 44.51 -39.17
C VAL A 325 6.86 44.58 -38.67
N VAL A 326 5.91 44.18 -39.51
CA VAL A 326 4.51 43.94 -39.12
C VAL A 326 4.24 42.45 -39.23
N TYR A 327 3.74 41.86 -38.16
CA TYR A 327 3.29 40.48 -38.09
C TYR A 327 1.79 40.43 -37.83
N LYS A 328 1.06 39.76 -38.71
CA LYS A 328 -0.37 39.50 -38.56
C LYS A 328 -0.61 38.00 -38.40
N SER A 329 -1.33 37.61 -37.35
CA SER A 329 -1.77 36.22 -37.15
C SER A 329 -3.28 36.15 -36.93
N VAL A 330 -3.90 35.16 -37.57
CA VAL A 330 -5.30 34.76 -37.32
C VAL A 330 -5.39 33.37 -36.67
N GLY A 331 -4.27 32.66 -36.62
CA GLY A 331 -4.08 31.34 -36.03
C GLY A 331 -4.44 30.20 -37.00
N VAL A 332 -3.48 29.31 -37.23
CA VAL A 332 -3.71 28.06 -37.99
C VAL A 332 -3.72 26.84 -37.07
N GLY A 333 -4.55 25.85 -37.39
CA GLY A 333 -4.76 24.66 -36.53
C GLY A 333 -3.48 23.84 -36.29
N VAL A 334 -2.53 23.86 -37.23
CA VAL A 334 -1.23 23.19 -37.07
C VAL A 334 -0.43 23.74 -35.88
N MET A 335 -0.59 25.03 -35.53
CA MET A 335 0.05 25.61 -34.35
C MET A 335 -0.51 25.00 -33.04
N ASP A 336 -1.79 24.66 -33.03
CA ASP A 336 -2.46 24.09 -31.86
C ASP A 336 -1.99 22.65 -31.61
N ILE A 337 -1.88 21.82 -32.66
CA ILE A 337 -1.39 20.44 -32.54
C ILE A 337 0.11 20.42 -32.21
N ALA A 338 0.93 21.26 -32.86
CA ALA A 338 2.37 21.28 -32.64
C ALA A 338 2.71 21.61 -31.17
N ILE A 339 2.09 22.65 -30.61
CA ILE A 339 2.31 23.01 -29.20
C ILE A 339 1.58 22.06 -28.26
N GLY A 340 0.36 21.62 -28.60
CA GLY A 340 -0.37 20.66 -27.78
C GLY A 340 0.42 19.37 -27.57
N LYS A 341 1.00 18.79 -28.64
CA LYS A 341 1.87 17.62 -28.56
C LYS A 341 3.12 17.90 -27.74
N ALA A 342 3.78 19.03 -27.98
CA ALA A 342 4.97 19.40 -27.23
C ALA A 342 4.68 19.60 -25.72
N LEU A 343 3.48 20.06 -25.35
CA LEU A 343 3.07 20.15 -23.95
C LEU A 343 2.69 18.80 -23.35
N LEU A 344 2.13 17.86 -24.11
CA LEU A 344 1.96 16.49 -23.64
C LEU A 344 3.32 15.86 -23.31
N GLU A 345 4.30 15.99 -24.21
CA GLU A 345 5.69 15.54 -23.99
C GLU A 345 6.31 16.21 -22.75
N LEU A 346 6.22 17.55 -22.67
CA LEU A 346 6.79 18.34 -21.58
C LEU A 346 6.09 18.07 -20.23
N SER A 347 4.79 17.78 -20.23
CA SER A 347 4.05 17.41 -19.02
C SER A 347 4.52 16.07 -18.45
N GLY A 348 4.90 15.14 -19.34
CA GLY A 348 5.56 13.89 -18.96
C GLY A 348 6.94 14.17 -18.36
N GLU A 349 7.76 15.02 -18.99
CA GLU A 349 9.09 15.41 -18.50
C GLU A 349 9.04 16.11 -17.12
N LYS A 350 8.03 16.96 -16.87
CA LYS A 350 7.90 17.76 -15.63
C LYS A 350 6.97 17.16 -14.56
N GLY A 351 6.43 15.97 -14.77
CA GLY A 351 5.60 15.26 -13.77
C GLY A 351 4.25 15.90 -13.47
N VAL A 352 3.67 16.64 -14.42
CA VAL A 352 2.39 17.36 -14.27
C VAL A 352 1.20 16.54 -14.83
N ALA A 353 1.47 15.43 -15.51
CA ALA A 353 0.45 14.64 -16.20
C ALA A 353 -0.39 13.77 -15.24
N HIS A 354 -1.72 13.88 -15.34
CA HIS A 354 -2.65 12.87 -14.84
C HIS A 354 -2.79 11.77 -15.90
N THR A 355 -2.02 10.70 -15.74
CA THR A 355 -2.16 9.48 -16.55
C THR A 355 -3.40 8.75 -16.09
N MET A 356 -4.42 8.63 -16.95
CA MET A 356 -5.41 7.57 -16.76
C MET A 356 -4.71 6.25 -17.11
N ALA A 357 -4.27 5.51 -16.09
CA ALA A 357 -3.90 4.13 -16.27
C ALA A 357 -5.13 3.39 -16.81
N SER A 358 -4.96 2.68 -17.92
CA SER A 358 -5.99 1.80 -18.48
C SER A 358 -6.43 0.82 -17.39
N THR A 359 -7.71 0.90 -17.04
CA THR A 359 -8.43 -0.01 -16.15
C THR A 359 -8.46 -1.40 -16.75
N GLU A 360 -7.45 -2.22 -16.46
CA GLU A 360 -7.55 -3.68 -16.56
C GLU A 360 -7.29 -4.38 -15.22
N ASP A 361 -6.71 -3.69 -14.23
CA ASP A 361 -6.47 -4.26 -12.90
C ASP A 361 -7.65 -3.92 -11.95
N PRO A 362 -8.40 -4.91 -11.41
CA PRO A 362 -9.50 -4.67 -10.48
C PRO A 362 -9.05 -4.12 -9.13
N TYR A 363 -7.74 -4.07 -8.84
CA TYR A 363 -7.19 -3.65 -7.56
C TYR A 363 -6.71 -2.19 -7.57
N LEU A 364 -6.62 -1.57 -6.38
CA LEU A 364 -6.05 -0.23 -6.22
C LEU A 364 -4.73 -0.30 -5.45
N ILE A 365 -3.75 0.51 -5.86
CA ILE A 365 -2.50 0.74 -5.13
C ILE A 365 -2.48 2.19 -4.67
N LEU A 366 -2.44 2.41 -3.35
CA LEU A 366 -2.43 3.72 -2.73
C LEU A 366 -1.13 3.92 -1.93
N PRO A 367 -0.24 4.85 -2.30
CA PRO A 367 0.97 5.11 -1.52
C PRO A 367 0.63 5.74 -0.16
N GLY A 368 1.38 5.33 0.85
CA GLY A 368 1.23 5.76 2.24
C GLY A 368 2.37 6.64 2.73
N SER A 369 2.51 6.69 4.05
CA SER A 369 3.59 7.39 4.76
C SER A 369 4.94 6.70 4.64
N ALA A 370 5.98 7.39 5.08
CA ALA A 370 7.32 6.84 5.21
C ALA A 370 7.32 5.59 6.10
N ALA A 371 7.90 4.51 5.58
CA ALA A 371 7.97 3.24 6.31
C ALA A 371 9.11 3.18 7.35
N HIS A 372 10.11 4.03 7.19
CA HIS A 372 11.28 4.08 8.05
C HIS A 372 11.66 5.54 8.35
N SER A 373 12.07 5.80 9.59
CA SER A 373 12.72 7.04 10.01
C SER A 373 14.16 7.14 9.50
N ASP A 374 14.72 8.35 9.47
CA ASP A 374 16.06 8.63 8.94
C ASP A 374 17.18 7.72 9.48
N PHE A 375 17.22 7.45 10.78
CA PHE A 375 18.27 6.58 11.35
C PHE A 375 18.16 5.13 10.86
N ARG A 376 16.94 4.63 10.57
CA ARG A 376 16.74 3.29 10.01
C ARG A 376 17.13 3.27 8.54
N LEU A 377 16.78 4.32 7.80
CA LEU A 377 17.19 4.48 6.40
C LEU A 377 18.72 4.51 6.25
N GLN A 378 19.43 5.20 7.15
CA GLN A 378 20.90 5.20 7.17
C GLN A 378 21.48 3.79 7.41
N ARG A 379 20.91 3.03 8.36
CA ARG A 379 21.33 1.65 8.62
C ARG A 379 21.05 0.72 7.43
N LEU A 380 19.89 0.88 6.78
CA LEU A 380 19.56 0.14 5.56
C LEU A 380 20.51 0.48 4.41
N ALA A 381 20.78 1.77 4.19
CA ALA A 381 21.72 2.25 3.18
C ALA A 381 23.11 1.61 3.39
N GLN A 382 23.62 1.62 4.62
CA GLN A 382 24.87 0.96 4.97
C GLN A 382 24.83 -0.56 4.74
N ALA A 383 23.75 -1.23 5.14
CA ALA A 383 23.62 -2.68 5.06
C ALA A 383 23.61 -3.19 3.61
N ILE A 384 23.01 -2.43 2.69
CA ILE A 384 22.90 -2.81 1.27
C ILE A 384 23.98 -2.17 0.39
N GLY A 385 24.78 -1.24 0.93
CA GLY A 385 25.79 -0.50 0.17
C GLY A 385 25.23 0.59 -0.73
N ALA A 386 24.09 1.19 -0.37
CA ALA A 386 23.48 2.31 -1.09
C ALA A 386 23.93 3.66 -0.54
N LYS A 387 23.93 4.70 -1.39
CA LYS A 387 24.19 6.09 -0.97
C LYS A 387 23.04 6.69 -0.19
N GLN A 388 21.83 6.45 -0.68
CA GLN A 388 20.59 7.01 -0.14
C GLN A 388 19.49 5.98 -0.28
N VAL A 389 18.62 5.93 0.72
CA VAL A 389 17.47 5.04 0.76
C VAL A 389 16.24 5.83 1.20
N ARG A 390 15.10 5.56 0.57
CA ARG A 390 13.76 5.97 1.00
C ARG A 390 12.83 4.79 0.95
N SER A 391 11.81 4.81 1.79
CA SER A 391 10.81 3.74 1.80
C SER A 391 9.44 4.27 2.15
N LEU A 392 8.43 3.80 1.44
CA LEU A 392 7.02 4.12 1.69
C LEU A 392 6.22 2.85 1.96
N TRP A 393 5.20 2.99 2.80
CA TRP A 393 4.11 2.02 2.83
C TRP A 393 3.33 2.09 1.51
N LEU A 394 2.91 0.93 1.02
CA LEU A 394 1.94 0.79 -0.06
C LEU A 394 0.71 0.08 0.48
N HIS A 395 -0.47 0.60 0.16
CA HIS A 395 -1.73 -0.04 0.49
C HIS A 395 -2.32 -0.65 -0.76
N PHE A 396 -2.52 -1.96 -0.74
CA PHE A 396 -3.19 -2.70 -1.79
C PHE A 396 -4.66 -2.87 -1.39
N VAL A 397 -5.59 -2.58 -2.28
CA VAL A 397 -7.02 -2.62 -1.98
C VAL A 397 -7.71 -3.52 -2.98
N ASN A 398 -8.48 -4.47 -2.46
CA ASN A 398 -9.42 -5.29 -3.24
C ASN A 398 -10.84 -4.74 -3.07
N PRO A 399 -11.33 -3.94 -4.03
CA PRO A 399 -12.68 -3.41 -3.98
C PRO A 399 -13.71 -4.46 -4.45
N LEU A 400 -14.93 -4.38 -3.92
CA LEU A 400 -16.06 -5.21 -4.35
C LEU A 400 -16.75 -4.66 -5.62
N LYS A 401 -16.53 -3.39 -5.90
CA LYS A 401 -17.11 -2.60 -6.99
C LYS A 401 -16.21 -1.39 -7.26
N GLU A 402 -16.40 -0.71 -8.37
CA GLU A 402 -15.78 0.61 -8.57
C GLU A 402 -16.20 1.55 -7.43
N LEU A 403 -15.22 2.20 -6.80
CA LEU A 403 -15.45 3.07 -5.65
C LEU A 403 -15.98 4.42 -6.11
N ALA A 404 -17.06 4.88 -5.49
CA ALA A 404 -17.52 6.26 -5.68
C ALA A 404 -16.52 7.27 -5.08
N ASP A 405 -16.56 8.53 -5.52
CA ASP A 405 -15.63 9.58 -5.07
C ASP A 405 -15.58 9.77 -3.55
N ASP A 406 -16.73 9.63 -2.87
CA ASP A 406 -16.86 9.73 -1.42
C ASP A 406 -16.33 8.48 -0.69
N GLU A 407 -16.58 7.29 -1.24
CA GLU A 407 -16.00 6.02 -0.76
C GLU A 407 -14.47 6.05 -0.87
N LEU A 408 -13.94 6.51 -2.01
CA LEU A 408 -12.50 6.65 -2.23
C LEU A 408 -11.86 7.68 -1.29
N LYS A 409 -12.50 8.83 -1.07
CA LYS A 409 -12.02 9.84 -0.11
C LYS A 409 -11.97 9.30 1.31
N THR A 410 -13.01 8.57 1.72
CA THR A 410 -13.07 7.92 3.04
C THR A 410 -11.96 6.90 3.18
N LEU A 411 -11.74 6.06 2.17
CA LEU A 411 -10.64 5.09 2.15
C LEU A 411 -9.27 5.76 2.23
N GLN A 412 -9.04 6.83 1.45
CA GLN A 412 -7.80 7.60 1.49
C GLN A 412 -7.56 8.23 2.87
N GLN A 413 -8.62 8.72 3.53
CA GLN A 413 -8.53 9.27 4.88
C GLN A 413 -8.16 8.20 5.91
N ILE A 414 -8.75 7.00 5.84
CA ILE A 414 -8.40 5.86 6.71
C ILE A 414 -6.93 5.47 6.55
N LEU A 415 -6.42 5.51 5.30
CA LEU A 415 -5.06 5.13 4.96
C LEU A 415 -4.04 6.28 5.13
N HIS A 416 -4.48 7.45 5.59
CA HIS A 416 -3.64 8.59 5.88
C HIS A 416 -3.19 8.60 7.34
N TYR A 417 -2.04 7.97 7.61
CA TYR A 417 -1.44 7.87 8.94
C TYR A 417 0.09 7.90 8.88
N GLY A 418 0.75 8.31 9.96
CA GLY A 418 2.22 8.41 10.02
C GLY A 418 2.79 9.68 9.38
N GLU A 419 4.09 9.69 9.13
CA GLU A 419 4.81 10.84 8.57
C GLU A 419 5.01 10.68 7.06
N TYR A 420 4.61 11.68 6.27
CA TYR A 420 4.78 11.65 4.82
C TYR A 420 6.11 12.28 4.40
N PRO A 421 6.73 11.81 3.31
CA PRO A 421 7.99 12.40 2.82
C PRO A 421 7.81 13.87 2.45
N ASP A 422 8.89 14.65 2.64
CA ASP A 422 8.95 16.03 2.17
C ASP A 422 8.81 16.08 0.64
N SER A 423 7.99 17.00 0.15
CA SER A 423 7.90 17.39 -1.25
C SER A 423 9.24 17.71 -1.91
N ASN A 424 10.24 18.17 -1.14
CA ASN A 424 11.58 18.49 -1.63
C ASN A 424 12.52 17.28 -1.69
N ASP A 425 12.10 16.12 -1.17
CA ASP A 425 12.92 14.91 -1.18
C ASP A 425 12.89 14.24 -2.56
N ARG A 426 13.94 14.49 -3.35
CA ARG A 426 14.08 13.96 -4.71
C ARG A 426 13.84 12.45 -4.79
N LEU A 427 14.41 11.67 -3.87
CA LEU A 427 14.34 10.21 -3.94
C LEU A 427 12.93 9.71 -3.58
N ALA A 428 12.25 10.37 -2.64
CA ALA A 428 10.86 10.08 -2.34
C ALA A 428 9.92 10.44 -3.51
N GLN A 429 10.16 11.57 -4.19
CA GLN A 429 9.39 11.96 -5.38
C GLN A 429 9.60 10.98 -6.55
N THR A 430 10.84 10.56 -6.80
CA THR A 430 11.14 9.51 -7.79
C THR A 430 10.37 8.22 -7.50
N LEU A 431 10.36 7.80 -6.22
CA LEU A 431 9.66 6.60 -5.79
C LEU A 431 8.14 6.73 -5.94
N LEU A 432 7.56 7.87 -5.55
CA LEU A 432 6.13 8.16 -5.73
C LEU A 432 5.71 8.15 -7.21
N ASP A 433 6.51 8.79 -8.08
CA ASP A 433 6.28 8.78 -9.53
C ASP A 433 6.32 7.35 -10.09
N ALA A 434 7.30 6.54 -9.68
CA ALA A 434 7.43 5.16 -10.13
C ALA A 434 6.23 4.29 -9.71
N VAL A 435 5.75 4.43 -8.46
CA VAL A 435 4.57 3.74 -7.95
C VAL A 435 3.30 4.16 -8.70
N HIS A 436 3.07 5.47 -8.88
CA HIS A 436 1.87 5.96 -9.59
C HIS A 436 1.83 5.53 -11.06
N ARG A 437 3.00 5.40 -11.70
CA ARG A 437 3.11 4.92 -13.08
C ARG A 437 3.08 3.40 -13.22
N GLY A 438 3.24 2.66 -12.12
CA GLY A 438 3.42 1.21 -12.15
C GLY A 438 4.65 0.79 -12.96
N GLY A 439 5.79 1.48 -12.79
CA GLY A 439 6.99 1.19 -13.58
C GLY A 439 8.30 1.59 -12.90
N GLU A 440 9.42 1.39 -13.60
CA GLU A 440 10.77 1.66 -13.07
C GLU A 440 11.02 3.17 -12.81
N PRO A 441 11.96 3.50 -11.90
CA PRO A 441 12.51 4.85 -11.76
C PRO A 441 13.07 5.36 -13.09
N ARG A 442 12.97 6.68 -13.32
CA ARG A 442 13.50 7.30 -14.54
C ARG A 442 15.00 7.60 -14.47
N ASP A 443 15.58 7.58 -13.27
CA ASP A 443 17.01 7.72 -13.04
C ASP A 443 17.67 6.34 -12.96
N GLY A 444 18.61 6.06 -13.87
CA GLY A 444 19.25 4.74 -14.00
C GLY A 444 20.16 4.31 -12.83
N GLU A 445 20.31 5.16 -11.81
CA GLU A 445 21.09 4.88 -10.58
C GLU A 445 20.20 4.49 -9.39
N THR A 446 18.89 4.73 -9.49
CA THR A 446 17.92 4.42 -8.45
C THR A 446 17.18 3.15 -8.80
N VAL A 447 16.95 2.34 -7.78
CA VAL A 447 16.31 1.06 -7.95
C VAL A 447 15.26 0.80 -6.89
N LEU A 448 14.24 0.01 -7.22
CA LEU A 448 13.14 -0.31 -6.32
C LEU A 448 13.22 -1.72 -5.77
N PHE A 449 12.80 -1.87 -4.52
CA PHE A 449 12.55 -3.15 -3.87
C PHE A 449 11.15 -3.14 -3.27
N TYR A 450 10.28 -4.00 -3.76
CA TYR A 450 8.94 -4.18 -3.26
C TYR A 450 8.93 -5.32 -2.25
N VAL A 451 8.45 -5.02 -1.04
CA VAL A 451 8.26 -5.96 0.05
C VAL A 451 6.76 -6.14 0.26
N SER A 452 6.25 -7.35 0.15
CA SER A 452 4.83 -7.66 0.40
C SER A 452 4.69 -8.91 1.27
N PRO A 453 3.53 -9.12 1.91
CA PRO A 453 3.22 -10.41 2.51
C PRO A 453 3.33 -11.53 1.47
N ARG A 454 3.65 -12.74 1.94
CA ARG A 454 3.66 -13.93 1.08
C ARG A 454 2.25 -14.20 0.55
N ALA A 455 2.16 -14.69 -0.69
CA ALA A 455 0.91 -15.18 -1.25
C ALA A 455 0.32 -16.28 -0.34
N GLY A 456 -1.00 -16.30 -0.18
CA GLY A 456 -1.71 -17.20 0.75
C GLY A 456 -1.67 -16.78 2.23
N THR A 457 -1.02 -15.65 2.56
CA THR A 457 -1.02 -15.11 3.94
C THR A 457 -1.83 -13.81 4.03
N ILE A 458 -2.45 -13.58 5.20
CA ILE A 458 -3.14 -12.33 5.51
C ILE A 458 -2.51 -11.71 6.75
N SER A 459 -1.96 -10.50 6.62
CA SER A 459 -1.29 -9.85 7.76
C SER A 459 -2.29 -9.49 8.88
N PRO A 460 -1.88 -9.42 10.17
CA PRO A 460 -2.72 -8.85 11.23
C PRO A 460 -3.19 -7.44 10.91
N TRP A 461 -2.32 -6.64 10.27
CA TRP A 461 -2.65 -5.31 9.77
C TRP A 461 -3.81 -5.34 8.77
N SER A 462 -3.82 -6.29 7.83
CA SER A 462 -4.90 -6.45 6.84
C SER A 462 -6.24 -6.75 7.51
N SER A 463 -6.26 -7.63 8.51
CA SER A 463 -7.47 -7.94 9.26
C SER A 463 -8.06 -6.70 9.94
N LEU A 464 -7.22 -5.91 10.62
CA LEU A 464 -7.65 -4.69 11.32
C LEU A 464 -8.03 -3.56 10.36
N ALA A 465 -7.23 -3.31 9.33
CA ALA A 465 -7.50 -2.26 8.33
C ALA A 465 -8.82 -2.53 7.57
N SER A 466 -9.05 -3.79 7.18
CA SER A 466 -10.30 -4.18 6.51
C SER A 466 -11.51 -4.03 7.44
N MET A 467 -11.34 -4.28 8.75
CA MET A 467 -12.40 -4.08 9.75
C MET A 467 -12.70 -2.59 10.00
N ILE A 468 -11.66 -1.74 10.02
CA ILE A 468 -11.83 -0.29 10.10
C ILE A 468 -12.62 0.20 8.90
N ALA A 469 -12.26 -0.23 7.68
CA ALA A 469 -13.00 0.12 6.47
C ALA A 469 -14.48 -0.29 6.55
N ARG A 470 -14.78 -1.52 6.98
CA ARG A 470 -16.17 -1.98 7.21
C ARG A 470 -16.90 -1.11 8.24
N THR A 471 -16.25 -0.75 9.33
CA THR A 471 -16.82 0.11 10.39
C THR A 471 -17.08 1.54 9.90
N CYS A 472 -16.27 2.01 8.96
CA CYS A 472 -16.42 3.29 8.27
C CYS A 472 -17.34 3.22 7.04
N THR A 473 -18.33 2.31 7.03
CA THR A 473 -19.36 2.16 5.98
C THR A 473 -18.86 1.73 4.60
N LEU A 474 -17.65 1.16 4.51
CA LEU A 474 -17.10 0.63 3.26
C LEU A 474 -17.27 -0.90 3.14
N ASP A 475 -18.16 -1.51 3.92
CA ASP A 475 -18.36 -2.97 3.94
C ASP A 475 -18.90 -3.53 2.61
N GLN A 476 -19.66 -2.73 1.86
CA GLN A 476 -20.15 -3.07 0.53
C GLN A 476 -19.22 -2.59 -0.60
N ALA A 477 -18.11 -1.92 -0.27
CA ALA A 477 -17.22 -1.27 -1.24
C ALA A 477 -15.83 -1.90 -1.24
N VAL A 478 -15.30 -2.28 -0.07
CA VAL A 478 -13.94 -2.81 0.10
C VAL A 478 -13.98 -4.21 0.69
N LYS A 479 -13.50 -5.20 -0.07
CA LYS A 479 -13.42 -6.59 0.37
C LYS A 479 -12.31 -6.78 1.40
N ARG A 480 -11.09 -6.32 1.04
CA ARG A 480 -9.86 -6.47 1.83
C ARG A 480 -8.85 -5.38 1.50
N ILE A 481 -8.12 -4.95 2.52
CA ILE A 481 -6.97 -4.04 2.40
C ILE A 481 -5.73 -4.79 2.89
N GLU A 482 -4.64 -4.74 2.15
CA GLU A 482 -3.34 -5.27 2.55
C GLU A 482 -2.27 -4.17 2.47
N ARG A 483 -1.15 -4.34 3.19
CA ARG A 483 -0.03 -3.39 3.19
C ARG A 483 1.26 -4.07 2.79
N GLY A 484 1.94 -3.45 1.83
CA GLY A 484 3.33 -3.72 1.49
C GLY A 484 4.20 -2.48 1.75
N MET A 485 5.46 -2.57 1.35
CA MET A 485 6.43 -1.49 1.42
C MET A 485 7.19 -1.44 0.10
N VAL A 486 7.57 -0.25 -0.34
CA VAL A 486 8.50 -0.06 -1.44
C VAL A 486 9.71 0.71 -0.92
N ILE A 487 10.90 0.27 -1.30
CA ILE A 487 12.18 0.87 -0.92
C ILE A 487 12.87 1.33 -2.20
N ALA A 488 13.16 2.62 -2.32
CA ALA A 488 14.07 3.16 -3.33
C ALA A 488 15.46 3.29 -2.75
N ALA A 489 16.46 2.84 -3.51
CA ALA A 489 17.87 2.96 -3.14
C ALA A 489 18.70 3.44 -4.33
N THR A 490 19.61 4.37 -4.09
CA THR A 490 20.55 4.87 -5.11
C THR A 490 21.93 4.26 -4.88
N PHE A 491 22.53 3.71 -5.94
CA PHE A 491 23.83 3.03 -5.91
C PHE A 491 24.89 3.73 -6.78
N ASP A 492 26.17 3.53 -6.46
CA ASP A 492 27.31 3.96 -7.29
C ASP A 492 27.56 3.05 -8.51
N ARG A 493 26.83 1.94 -8.58
CA ARG A 493 26.94 0.94 -9.64
C ARG A 493 25.55 0.56 -10.10
N THR A 494 25.46 0.09 -11.33
CA THR A 494 24.28 -0.61 -11.82
C THR A 494 24.19 -1.97 -11.12
N LEU A 495 22.99 -2.31 -10.65
CA LEU A 495 22.67 -3.65 -10.16
C LEU A 495 22.18 -4.51 -11.32
N ASP A 496 22.41 -5.81 -11.25
CA ASP A 496 21.78 -6.75 -12.19
C ASP A 496 20.25 -6.78 -11.97
N ALA A 497 19.50 -7.22 -12.98
CA ALA A 497 18.03 -7.12 -12.99
C ALA A 497 17.36 -7.74 -11.74
N ASP A 498 17.86 -8.89 -11.27
CA ASP A 498 17.33 -9.65 -10.14
C ASP A 498 18.15 -9.47 -8.84
N GLU A 499 19.17 -8.61 -8.86
CA GLU A 499 20.07 -8.45 -7.72
C GLU A 499 19.39 -7.69 -6.56
N ILE A 500 19.39 -8.30 -5.37
CA ILE A 500 18.92 -7.70 -4.12
C ILE A 500 20.06 -7.77 -3.09
N PRO A 501 20.85 -6.68 -2.93
CA PRO A 501 21.98 -6.66 -2.02
C PRO A 501 21.52 -6.84 -0.57
N ASN A 502 22.16 -7.79 0.12
CA ASN A 502 21.91 -8.08 1.53
C ASN A 502 20.42 -8.21 1.89
N ARG A 503 19.69 -9.02 1.11
CA ARG A 503 18.23 -9.18 1.16
C ARG A 503 17.65 -9.34 2.56
N ASP A 504 18.33 -10.06 3.45
CA ASP A 504 17.82 -10.40 4.79
C ASP A 504 17.66 -9.17 5.71
N HIS A 505 18.24 -8.01 5.34
CA HIS A 505 18.04 -6.74 6.04
C HIS A 505 16.83 -5.93 5.54
N LEU A 506 16.29 -6.26 4.36
CA LEU A 506 15.23 -5.48 3.72
C LEU A 506 13.82 -6.02 4.03
N TYR A 507 13.70 -7.29 4.38
CA TYR A 507 12.43 -7.96 4.63
C TYR A 507 12.60 -9.18 5.56
N ASP A 508 11.51 -9.62 6.17
CA ASP A 508 11.47 -10.89 6.90
C ASP A 508 11.15 -12.04 5.94
N ARG A 509 12.13 -12.90 5.66
CA ARG A 509 11.96 -14.06 4.78
C ARG A 509 10.87 -15.04 5.21
N MET A 510 10.52 -15.06 6.49
CA MET A 510 9.53 -15.99 7.04
C MET A 510 8.10 -15.53 6.76
N THR A 511 7.86 -14.22 6.70
CA THR A 511 6.50 -13.64 6.58
C THR A 511 6.27 -12.85 5.30
N GLN A 512 7.34 -12.40 4.65
CA GLN A 512 7.30 -11.49 3.50
C GLN A 512 8.02 -12.09 2.29
N THR A 513 7.78 -11.50 1.12
CA THR A 513 8.59 -11.66 -0.09
C THR A 513 9.19 -10.32 -0.47
N ILE A 514 10.28 -10.35 -1.22
CA ILE A 514 10.92 -9.17 -1.79
C ILE A 514 11.17 -9.39 -3.28
N SER A 515 10.86 -8.38 -4.09
CA SER A 515 11.06 -8.39 -5.54
C SER A 515 11.55 -7.03 -6.04
N ARG A 516 12.12 -7.03 -7.24
CA ARG A 516 12.49 -5.85 -8.02
C ARG A 516 11.29 -5.25 -8.74
N THR A 517 10.28 -6.06 -9.00
CA THR A 517 9.04 -5.69 -9.66
C THR A 517 7.89 -5.54 -8.67
N ALA A 518 6.88 -4.74 -9.06
CA ALA A 518 5.65 -4.60 -8.28
C ALA A 518 5.00 -5.97 -8.04
N PRO A 519 4.40 -6.19 -6.85
CA PRO A 519 3.84 -7.50 -6.51
C PRO A 519 2.60 -7.80 -7.36
N ASN A 520 2.39 -9.08 -7.69
CA ASN A 520 1.16 -9.53 -8.32
C ASN A 520 0.00 -9.47 -7.30
N LEU A 521 -0.94 -8.55 -7.52
CA LEU A 521 -2.08 -8.34 -6.64
C LEU A 521 -3.10 -9.48 -6.70
N GLU A 522 -3.22 -10.20 -7.82
CA GLU A 522 -4.01 -11.44 -7.89
C GLU A 522 -3.40 -12.52 -7.00
N ALA A 523 -2.07 -12.59 -6.85
CA ALA A 523 -1.46 -13.56 -5.94
C ALA A 523 -1.66 -13.16 -4.46
N ILE A 524 -1.76 -11.86 -4.17
CA ILE A 524 -2.04 -11.36 -2.82
C ILE A 524 -3.52 -11.55 -2.46
N PHE A 525 -4.44 -11.30 -3.40
CA PHE A 525 -5.88 -11.27 -3.17
C PHE A 525 -6.65 -12.50 -3.66
N GLY A 526 -6.03 -13.34 -4.47
CA GLY A 526 -6.65 -14.49 -5.11
C GLY A 526 -7.22 -15.47 -4.10
N GLU A 527 -8.43 -15.94 -4.38
CA GLU A 527 -9.08 -17.03 -3.68
C GLU A 527 -9.11 -18.23 -4.63
N GLY A 528 -8.50 -19.34 -4.22
CA GLY A 528 -8.57 -20.60 -4.97
C GLY A 528 -9.84 -21.40 -4.66
N GLU A 529 -10.16 -22.36 -5.53
CA GLU A 529 -11.19 -23.35 -5.25
C GLU A 529 -10.79 -24.23 -4.04
N PRO A 530 -11.75 -24.66 -3.20
CA PRO A 530 -11.46 -25.54 -2.06
C PRO A 530 -10.75 -26.83 -2.47
N ALA A 531 -9.54 -27.05 -1.93
CA ALA A 531 -8.84 -28.32 -2.07
C ALA A 531 -9.66 -29.46 -1.44
N GLN A 532 -9.60 -30.64 -2.06
CA GLN A 532 -10.34 -31.81 -1.61
C GLN A 532 -9.54 -32.59 -0.54
N ALA A 533 -10.24 -33.38 0.28
CA ALA A 533 -9.58 -34.34 1.17
C ALA A 533 -9.00 -35.51 0.38
N THR A 534 -7.85 -36.02 0.82
CA THR A 534 -7.17 -37.15 0.18
C THR A 534 -7.43 -38.44 0.95
N THR A 535 -7.95 -39.46 0.26
CA THR A 535 -8.11 -40.81 0.84
C THR A 535 -6.88 -41.65 0.56
N ILE A 536 -6.32 -42.27 1.59
CA ILE A 536 -5.15 -43.13 1.47
C ILE A 536 -5.62 -44.55 1.13
N SER A 537 -5.44 -44.94 -0.12
CA SER A 537 -5.81 -46.28 -0.59
C SER A 537 -4.79 -47.31 -0.12
N PHE A 538 -5.24 -48.37 0.56
CA PHE A 538 -4.37 -49.50 0.91
C PHE A 538 -4.07 -50.40 -0.30
N ASP A 539 -4.91 -50.36 -1.33
CA ASP A 539 -4.75 -51.22 -2.52
C ASP A 539 -3.60 -50.78 -3.43
N GLU A 540 -3.17 -49.51 -3.31
CA GLU A 540 -2.05 -48.95 -4.09
C GLU A 540 -0.67 -49.35 -3.54
N TYR A 541 -0.63 -49.99 -2.37
CA TYR A 541 0.61 -50.37 -1.68
C TYR A 541 0.65 -51.88 -1.41
N ASN A 542 1.86 -52.41 -1.18
CA ASN A 542 2.06 -53.83 -0.90
C ASN A 542 1.38 -54.31 0.39
N SER A 543 1.03 -53.40 1.32
CA SER A 543 0.31 -53.67 2.57
C SER A 543 -0.23 -52.38 3.17
N ALA A 544 -1.20 -52.48 4.09
CA ALA A 544 -1.70 -51.34 4.86
C ALA A 544 -0.59 -50.64 5.67
N HIS A 545 0.36 -51.42 6.24
CA HIS A 545 1.56 -50.87 6.89
C HIS A 545 2.39 -49.99 5.95
N ALA A 546 2.63 -50.46 4.72
CA ALA A 546 3.41 -49.71 3.74
C ALA A 546 2.71 -48.40 3.32
N ALA A 547 1.38 -48.40 3.23
CA ALA A 547 0.59 -47.20 2.95
C ALA A 547 0.70 -46.17 4.10
N LEU A 548 0.55 -46.61 5.36
CA LEU A 548 0.68 -45.71 6.51
C LEU A 548 2.12 -45.24 6.75
N ASP A 549 3.13 -46.06 6.49
CA ASP A 549 4.54 -45.65 6.52
C ASP A 549 4.86 -44.60 5.43
N HIS A 550 4.18 -44.68 4.28
CA HIS A 550 4.27 -43.66 3.25
C HIS A 550 3.63 -42.36 3.73
N ALA A 551 2.37 -42.40 4.17
CA ALA A 551 1.64 -41.24 4.67
C ALA A 551 2.34 -40.56 5.88
N ASN A 552 2.89 -41.34 6.81
CA ASN A 552 3.64 -40.84 7.96
C ASN A 552 4.84 -39.97 7.55
N ARG A 553 5.55 -40.37 6.47
CA ARG A 553 6.70 -39.62 5.94
C ARG A 553 6.28 -38.42 5.09
N GLU A 554 5.26 -38.58 4.26
CA GLU A 554 4.79 -37.53 3.36
C GLU A 554 4.13 -36.37 4.13
N LEU A 555 3.22 -36.70 5.06
CA LEU A 555 2.48 -35.73 5.86
C LEU A 555 3.25 -35.28 7.12
N GLY A 556 4.41 -35.90 7.41
CA GLY A 556 5.24 -35.54 8.57
C GLY A 556 4.57 -35.82 9.92
N LEU A 557 3.85 -36.94 10.04
CA LEU A 557 3.01 -37.26 11.21
C LEU A 557 3.82 -37.66 12.45
N ALA A 558 5.08 -38.05 12.27
CA ALA A 558 6.00 -38.47 13.33
C ALA A 558 5.47 -39.61 14.23
N MET A 559 4.62 -40.49 13.67
CA MET A 559 4.08 -41.63 14.38
C MET A 559 5.12 -42.73 14.58
N ASP A 560 5.08 -43.39 15.73
CA ASP A 560 5.90 -44.56 16.03
C ASP A 560 5.26 -45.87 15.49
N LYS A 561 6.03 -46.96 15.54
CA LYS A 561 5.58 -48.26 15.03
C LYS A 561 4.30 -48.76 15.72
N SER A 562 4.16 -48.52 17.03
CA SER A 562 2.98 -48.99 17.78
C SER A 562 1.72 -48.21 17.41
N GLU A 563 1.87 -46.93 17.09
CA GLU A 563 0.78 -46.08 16.59
C GLU A 563 0.36 -46.48 15.18
N ILE A 564 1.32 -46.82 14.32
CA ILE A 564 1.03 -47.35 12.97
C ILE A 564 0.30 -48.70 13.08
N ASP A 565 0.79 -49.62 13.93
CA ASP A 565 0.15 -50.92 14.14
C ASP A 565 -1.30 -50.75 14.64
N TYR A 566 -1.53 -49.81 15.57
CA TYR A 566 -2.86 -49.46 16.08
C TYR A 566 -3.80 -48.96 14.96
N LEU A 567 -3.33 -48.05 14.11
CA LEU A 567 -4.12 -47.53 13.00
C LEU A 567 -4.40 -48.60 11.93
N VAL A 568 -3.44 -49.47 11.63
CA VAL A 568 -3.69 -50.60 10.70
C VAL A 568 -4.82 -51.48 11.24
N GLU A 569 -4.80 -51.83 12.53
CA GLU A 569 -5.87 -52.62 13.14
C GLU A 569 -7.23 -51.90 13.06
N ALA A 570 -7.27 -50.63 13.46
CA ALA A 570 -8.49 -49.82 13.43
C ALA A 570 -9.10 -49.71 12.02
N TYR A 571 -8.30 -49.39 10.99
CA TYR A 571 -8.80 -49.19 9.63
C TYR A 571 -9.12 -50.49 8.89
N THR A 572 -8.38 -51.58 9.15
CA THR A 572 -8.60 -52.86 8.45
C THR A 572 -9.63 -53.76 9.12
N GLN A 573 -9.69 -53.79 10.46
CA GLN A 573 -10.58 -54.71 11.18
C GLN A 573 -11.90 -54.05 11.57
N GLU A 574 -11.85 -52.81 12.08
CA GLU A 574 -13.03 -52.13 12.63
C GLU A 574 -13.76 -51.29 11.58
N LEU A 575 -13.05 -50.33 10.96
CA LEU A 575 -13.64 -49.35 10.03
C LEU A 575 -13.82 -49.90 8.62
N LYS A 576 -12.98 -50.86 8.21
CA LYS A 576 -13.01 -51.53 6.90
C LYS A 576 -12.98 -50.57 5.71
N ARG A 577 -12.17 -49.52 5.81
CA ARG A 577 -11.92 -48.53 4.75
C ARG A 577 -10.52 -47.94 4.89
N GLY A 578 -10.03 -47.30 3.82
CA GLY A 578 -8.83 -46.47 3.90
C GLY A 578 -9.05 -45.23 4.79
N PRO A 579 -8.00 -44.73 5.46
CA PRO A 579 -8.06 -43.49 6.21
C PRO A 579 -8.06 -42.27 5.28
N VAL A 580 -8.66 -41.18 5.73
CA VAL A 580 -8.53 -39.87 5.09
C VAL A 580 -7.36 -39.11 5.72
N ASP A 581 -6.66 -38.29 4.94
CA ASP A 581 -5.51 -37.49 5.38
C ASP A 581 -5.78 -36.72 6.68
N VAL A 582 -6.92 -36.04 6.79
CA VAL A 582 -7.32 -35.29 7.99
C VAL A 582 -7.49 -36.18 9.21
N GLU A 583 -7.93 -37.43 9.04
CA GLU A 583 -8.09 -38.38 10.16
C GLU A 583 -6.73 -38.81 10.71
N LEU A 584 -5.78 -39.12 9.82
CA LEU A 584 -4.40 -39.47 10.21
C LEU A 584 -3.70 -38.28 10.86
N PHE A 585 -3.85 -37.08 10.28
CA PHE A 585 -3.23 -35.88 10.81
C PHE A 585 -3.77 -35.51 12.19
N MET A 586 -5.10 -35.54 12.36
CA MET A 586 -5.76 -35.35 13.66
C MET A 586 -5.26 -36.37 14.69
N PHE A 587 -5.23 -37.66 14.34
CA PHE A 587 -4.73 -38.71 15.24
C PHE A 587 -3.28 -38.45 15.68
N ALA A 588 -2.42 -38.06 14.75
CA ALA A 588 -1.01 -37.78 15.03
C ALA A 588 -0.82 -36.59 15.97
N GLN A 589 -1.60 -35.51 15.80
CA GLN A 589 -1.53 -34.35 16.70
C GLN A 589 -2.04 -34.70 18.11
N VAL A 590 -3.21 -35.33 18.21
CA VAL A 590 -3.82 -35.75 19.49
C VAL A 590 -2.91 -36.72 20.25
N ASN A 591 -2.17 -37.58 19.54
CA ASN A 591 -1.27 -38.57 20.15
C ASN A 591 0.22 -38.16 20.15
N SER A 592 0.54 -36.91 19.83
CA SER A 592 1.90 -36.38 19.90
C SER A 592 2.47 -36.36 21.32
N GLU A 593 3.80 -36.25 21.47
CA GLU A 593 4.43 -36.06 22.80
C GLU A 593 3.94 -34.77 23.47
N HIS A 594 3.74 -33.71 22.68
CA HIS A 594 3.27 -32.42 23.17
C HIS A 594 1.87 -32.51 23.81
N CYS A 595 0.93 -33.26 23.21
CA CYS A 595 -0.43 -33.38 23.73
C CYS A 595 -0.56 -34.47 24.81
N ARG A 596 0.02 -35.66 24.60
CA ARG A 596 -0.13 -36.80 25.54
C ARG A 596 0.87 -36.82 26.69
N HIS A 597 1.92 -36.00 26.63
CA HIS A 597 2.97 -35.95 27.66
C HIS A 597 3.52 -37.36 27.97
N LYS A 598 3.84 -38.15 26.94
CA LYS A 598 4.16 -39.59 27.10
C LYS A 598 5.36 -39.79 28.01
N GLN A 599 6.37 -38.92 27.93
CA GLN A 599 7.54 -38.98 28.81
C GLN A 599 7.20 -38.69 30.27
N PHE A 600 6.32 -37.72 30.53
CA PHE A 600 5.88 -37.39 31.89
C PHE A 600 5.05 -38.51 32.51
N ASN A 601 4.32 -39.24 31.67
CA ASN A 601 3.51 -40.38 32.08
C ASN A 601 4.27 -41.71 32.08
N ALA A 602 5.48 -41.79 31.52
CA ALA A 602 6.23 -43.03 31.33
C ALA A 602 6.60 -43.76 32.63
N ASP A 603 6.85 -45.07 32.51
CA ASP A 603 7.54 -45.86 33.52
C ASP A 603 9.06 -45.66 33.40
N PHE A 604 9.77 -45.50 34.53
CA PHE A 604 11.22 -45.31 34.54
C PHE A 604 11.95 -46.44 35.26
N THR A 605 13.05 -46.90 34.67
CA THR A 605 14.08 -47.72 35.32
C THR A 605 15.39 -46.94 35.27
N VAL A 606 15.90 -46.53 36.43
CA VAL A 606 17.13 -45.73 36.55
C VAL A 606 18.18 -46.56 37.28
N ASP A 607 19.34 -46.75 36.66
CA ASP A 607 20.45 -47.56 37.21
C ASP A 607 20.00 -48.99 37.57
N GLY A 608 19.23 -49.61 36.69
CA GLY A 608 18.66 -50.96 36.88
C GLY A 608 17.52 -51.04 37.90
N MET A 609 17.13 -49.95 38.55
CA MET A 609 16.04 -49.92 39.54
C MET A 609 14.76 -49.31 38.96
N ARG A 610 13.70 -50.11 38.90
CA ARG A 610 12.36 -49.63 38.54
C ARG A 610 11.87 -48.62 39.57
N LYS A 611 11.37 -47.48 39.10
CA LYS A 611 10.78 -46.42 39.93
C LYS A 611 9.26 -46.63 40.02
N SER A 612 8.70 -46.31 41.19
CA SER A 612 7.29 -46.55 41.52
C SER A 612 6.33 -45.48 41.00
N MET A 613 6.83 -44.31 40.62
CA MET A 613 6.04 -43.19 40.10
C MET A 613 6.59 -42.73 38.75
N SER A 614 5.68 -42.29 37.87
CA SER A 614 6.05 -41.47 36.71
C SER A 614 6.45 -40.06 37.16
N LEU A 615 7.00 -39.25 36.25
CA LEU A 615 7.31 -37.84 36.55
C LEU A 615 6.06 -37.08 36.97
N PHE A 616 4.95 -37.25 36.23
CA PHE A 616 3.69 -36.61 36.58
C PHE A 616 3.08 -37.15 37.88
N GLY A 617 3.30 -38.44 38.17
CA GLY A 617 2.94 -39.02 39.47
C GLY A 617 3.67 -38.34 40.63
N MET A 618 4.95 -38.02 40.47
CA MET A 618 5.70 -37.25 41.47
C MET A 618 5.17 -35.82 41.65
N ILE A 619 4.74 -35.17 40.56
CA ILE A 619 4.11 -33.84 40.61
C ILE A 619 2.75 -33.91 41.32
N ARG A 620 1.87 -34.85 40.96
CA ARG A 620 0.57 -35.05 41.62
C ARG A 620 0.70 -35.36 43.11
N ASN A 621 1.77 -36.05 43.52
CA ASN A 621 2.04 -36.31 44.93
C ASN A 621 2.23 -35.01 45.75
N THR A 622 2.69 -33.90 45.15
CA THR A 622 2.79 -32.61 45.86
C THR A 622 1.43 -32.11 46.33
N HIS A 623 0.41 -32.21 45.47
CA HIS A 623 -0.98 -31.85 45.76
C HIS A 623 -1.63 -32.86 46.72
N GLN A 624 -1.39 -34.16 46.54
CA GLN A 624 -1.88 -35.19 47.47
C GLN A 624 -1.39 -34.95 48.90
N LYS A 625 -0.17 -34.43 49.07
CA LYS A 625 0.41 -34.12 50.39
C LYS A 625 -0.01 -32.75 50.91
N ASN A 626 -0.29 -31.79 50.03
CA ASN A 626 -0.65 -30.41 50.40
C ASN A 626 -1.86 -29.93 49.57
N PRO A 627 -3.07 -30.43 49.85
CA PRO A 627 -4.26 -30.07 49.07
C PRO A 627 -4.88 -28.74 49.51
N GLN A 628 -4.40 -28.13 50.61
CA GLN A 628 -4.99 -26.91 51.14
C GLN A 628 -4.95 -25.77 50.11
N HIS A 629 -6.02 -24.97 50.07
CA HIS A 629 -6.16 -23.79 49.20
C HIS A 629 -6.14 -24.06 47.69
N VAL A 630 -6.24 -25.32 47.26
CA VAL A 630 -6.39 -25.68 45.84
C VAL A 630 -7.86 -25.96 45.56
N VAL A 631 -8.43 -25.20 44.62
CA VAL A 631 -9.81 -25.40 44.13
C VAL A 631 -9.82 -26.37 42.95
N SER A 632 -8.87 -26.22 42.02
CA SER A 632 -8.71 -27.11 40.87
C SER A 632 -7.22 -27.32 40.55
N ALA A 633 -6.83 -28.57 40.27
CA ALA A 633 -5.51 -28.93 39.77
C ALA A 633 -5.60 -30.16 38.88
N TYR A 634 -4.91 -30.12 37.73
CA TYR A 634 -4.81 -31.23 36.77
C TYR A 634 -6.14 -31.70 36.16
N SER A 635 -7.16 -30.84 36.16
CA SER A 635 -8.50 -31.12 35.62
C SER A 635 -9.00 -30.03 34.67
N ASP A 636 -8.16 -29.05 34.33
CA ASP A 636 -8.46 -27.92 33.47
C ASP A 636 -7.15 -27.33 32.92
N ASN A 637 -7.26 -26.33 32.04
CA ASN A 637 -6.12 -25.69 31.36
C ASN A 637 -5.19 -24.93 32.30
N ALA A 638 -5.69 -24.50 33.47
CA ALA A 638 -4.91 -23.84 34.52
C ALA A 638 -5.29 -24.37 35.90
N ALA A 639 -4.40 -24.19 36.87
CA ALA A 639 -4.72 -24.46 38.27
C ALA A 639 -5.55 -23.29 38.85
N VAL A 640 -6.45 -23.60 39.79
CA VAL A 640 -7.24 -22.61 40.52
C VAL A 640 -6.93 -22.73 42.00
N LEU A 641 -6.51 -21.62 42.59
CA LEU A 641 -6.24 -21.44 44.00
C LEU A 641 -7.40 -20.69 44.66
N GLN A 642 -7.67 -21.05 45.91
CA GLN A 642 -8.64 -20.35 46.74
C GLN A 642 -8.18 -18.89 46.91
N GLY A 643 -9.01 -17.97 46.47
CA GLY A 643 -8.85 -16.55 46.72
C GLY A 643 -9.65 -16.05 47.92
N GLU A 644 -9.76 -14.74 48.04
CA GLU A 644 -10.33 -14.04 49.20
C GLU A 644 -11.66 -13.33 48.83
N GLU A 645 -12.38 -12.83 49.83
CA GLU A 645 -13.50 -11.92 49.59
C GLU A 645 -13.01 -10.60 48.95
N ALA A 646 -13.58 -10.27 47.81
CA ALA A 646 -13.25 -9.06 47.05
C ALA A 646 -14.50 -8.46 46.40
N SER A 647 -14.35 -7.26 45.84
CA SER A 647 -15.37 -6.64 45.00
C SER A 647 -15.21 -7.10 43.55
N PHE A 648 -16.13 -7.92 43.07
CA PHE A 648 -16.28 -8.20 41.65
C PHE A 648 -16.97 -7.02 40.98
N TRP A 649 -16.32 -6.48 39.95
CA TRP A 649 -16.77 -5.28 39.24
C TRP A 649 -17.18 -5.66 37.82
N ALA A 650 -18.46 -5.49 37.49
CA ALA A 650 -19.02 -5.81 36.18
C ALA A 650 -20.22 -4.91 35.84
N PRO A 651 -20.52 -4.71 34.54
CA PRO A 651 -21.73 -4.03 34.13
C PRO A 651 -22.95 -4.92 34.40
N ASN A 652 -24.08 -4.28 34.74
CA ASN A 652 -25.37 -4.96 34.78
C ASN A 652 -25.87 -5.21 33.35
N ASP A 653 -26.25 -6.45 33.03
CA ASP A 653 -26.63 -6.87 31.68
C ASP A 653 -27.82 -6.09 31.07
N LEU A 654 -28.71 -5.54 31.92
CA LEU A 654 -29.91 -4.83 31.46
C LEU A 654 -29.69 -3.32 31.31
N THR A 655 -28.92 -2.71 32.21
CA THR A 655 -28.75 -1.25 32.29
C THR A 655 -27.42 -0.77 31.73
N GLY A 656 -26.42 -1.64 31.66
CA GLY A 656 -25.04 -1.27 31.33
C GLY A 656 -24.28 -0.55 32.47
N GLU A 657 -24.92 -0.32 33.62
CA GLU A 657 -24.30 0.35 34.77
C GLU A 657 -23.32 -0.57 35.48
N TRP A 658 -22.13 -0.07 35.78
CA TRP A 658 -21.10 -0.81 36.49
C TRP A 658 -21.40 -0.86 37.99
N ASN A 659 -21.40 -2.07 38.54
CA ASN A 659 -21.68 -2.32 39.95
C ASN A 659 -20.63 -3.22 40.58
N GLY A 660 -20.39 -3.03 41.88
CA GLY A 660 -19.53 -3.87 42.69
C GLY A 660 -20.35 -4.85 43.52
N ALA A 661 -20.11 -6.16 43.35
CA ALA A 661 -20.65 -7.20 44.20
C ALA A 661 -19.55 -7.77 45.10
N LYS A 662 -19.81 -7.94 46.41
CA LYS A 662 -18.89 -8.68 47.28
C LYS A 662 -19.07 -10.17 47.03
N GLU A 663 -18.00 -10.84 46.60
CA GLU A 663 -17.95 -12.30 46.46
C GLU A 663 -16.52 -12.80 46.69
N THR A 664 -16.36 -14.10 46.93
CA THR A 664 -15.03 -14.72 46.88
C THR A 664 -14.54 -14.70 45.44
N VAL A 665 -13.33 -14.22 45.18
CA VAL A 665 -12.73 -14.21 43.84
C VAL A 665 -11.50 -15.11 43.85
N HIS A 666 -11.60 -16.28 43.23
CA HIS A 666 -10.49 -17.22 43.15
C HIS A 666 -9.40 -16.76 42.17
N ILE A 667 -8.20 -17.28 42.35
CA ILE A 667 -7.02 -16.94 41.56
C ILE A 667 -6.66 -18.16 40.71
N LEU A 668 -6.52 -17.97 39.41
CA LEU A 668 -5.96 -19.01 38.53
C LEU A 668 -4.51 -18.71 38.20
N CYS A 669 -3.72 -19.72 37.87
CA CYS A 669 -2.36 -19.57 37.38
C CYS A 669 -1.99 -20.59 36.32
N LYS A 670 -1.29 -20.13 35.27
CA LYS A 670 -0.73 -20.95 34.19
C LYS A 670 0.63 -20.40 33.76
N VAL A 671 1.47 -21.29 33.24
CA VAL A 671 2.73 -20.95 32.60
C VAL A 671 2.94 -21.93 31.45
N GLU A 672 3.26 -21.40 30.28
CA GLU A 672 3.55 -22.14 29.05
C GLU A 672 4.91 -21.73 28.46
N THR A 673 5.36 -22.47 27.45
CA THR A 673 6.58 -22.14 26.70
C THR A 673 6.37 -22.26 25.21
N HIS A 674 7.01 -21.39 24.42
CA HIS A 674 6.89 -21.38 22.95
C HIS A 674 8.25 -21.47 22.25
N ASN A 675 9.08 -22.40 22.70
CA ASN A 675 10.52 -22.47 22.41
C ASN A 675 10.89 -22.64 20.92
N HIS A 676 10.27 -23.61 20.22
CA HIS A 676 10.65 -23.92 18.84
C HIS A 676 10.25 -22.80 17.86
N PRO A 677 9.00 -22.28 17.87
CA PRO A 677 8.63 -21.15 17.02
C PRO A 677 9.44 -19.89 17.31
N THR A 678 9.78 -19.60 18.57
CA THR A 678 10.67 -18.48 18.89
C THR A 678 12.10 -18.67 18.34
N ALA A 679 12.58 -19.91 18.19
CA ALA A 679 13.87 -20.17 17.53
C ALA A 679 13.83 -19.82 16.04
N VAL A 680 12.70 -20.06 15.36
CA VAL A 680 12.52 -19.88 13.91
C VAL A 680 12.15 -18.44 13.57
N SER A 681 11.11 -17.91 14.22
CA SER A 681 10.62 -16.54 14.04
C SER A 681 10.31 -15.93 15.42
N PRO A 682 11.28 -15.19 16.02
CA PRO A 682 11.23 -14.86 17.44
C PRO A 682 10.05 -13.97 17.84
N PHE A 683 9.75 -12.94 17.03
CA PHE A 683 8.65 -12.02 17.30
C PHE A 683 7.30 -12.74 17.37
N PRO A 684 6.81 -13.42 16.30
CA PRO A 684 5.51 -14.05 16.37
C PRO A 684 5.48 -15.23 17.33
N GLY A 685 6.56 -16.02 17.46
CA GLY A 685 6.59 -17.13 18.41
C GLY A 685 6.42 -16.68 19.86
N ALA A 686 7.00 -15.53 20.23
CA ALA A 686 6.83 -14.95 21.56
C ALA A 686 5.47 -14.28 21.78
N ALA A 687 4.95 -13.63 20.75
CA ALA A 687 3.61 -13.04 20.76
C ALA A 687 2.54 -14.12 21.00
N THR A 688 2.55 -15.20 20.21
CA THR A 688 1.61 -16.32 20.38
C THR A 688 1.88 -17.13 21.63
N GLY A 689 3.09 -17.07 22.19
CA GLY A 689 3.38 -17.69 23.49
C GLY A 689 2.59 -17.02 24.60
N SER A 690 2.54 -15.69 24.55
CA SER A 690 1.67 -14.92 25.45
C SER A 690 0.20 -15.12 25.11
N GLY A 691 -0.15 -15.15 23.82
CA GLY A 691 -1.52 -15.33 23.37
C GLY A 691 -2.14 -16.66 23.80
N GLY A 692 -1.48 -17.79 23.54
CA GLY A 692 -1.93 -19.13 23.93
C GLY A 692 -2.16 -19.23 25.43
N GLU A 693 -1.19 -18.79 26.23
CA GLU A 693 -1.31 -18.81 27.69
C GLU A 693 -2.46 -17.93 28.21
N ILE A 694 -2.70 -16.76 27.61
CA ILE A 694 -3.86 -15.92 27.94
C ILE A 694 -5.18 -16.64 27.59
N ARG A 695 -5.23 -17.45 26.52
CA ARG A 695 -6.43 -18.22 26.17
C ARG A 695 -6.71 -19.30 27.19
N ASP A 696 -5.68 -19.99 27.66
CA ASP A 696 -5.84 -20.95 28.76
C ASP A 696 -6.45 -20.32 29.98
N GLU A 697 -5.94 -19.13 30.38
CA GLU A 697 -6.51 -18.39 31.48
C GLU A 697 -8.00 -18.10 31.22
N GLY A 698 -8.35 -17.51 30.08
CA GLY A 698 -9.74 -17.18 29.73
C GLY A 698 -10.69 -18.38 29.69
N ALA A 699 -10.18 -19.57 29.35
CA ALA A 699 -10.93 -20.82 29.22
C ALA A 699 -11.00 -21.66 30.51
N VAL A 700 -10.46 -21.18 31.64
CA VAL A 700 -10.61 -21.86 32.93
C VAL A 700 -12.09 -21.92 33.32
N GLY A 701 -12.55 -23.13 33.67
CA GLY A 701 -13.89 -23.37 34.15
C GLY A 701 -14.95 -23.09 33.07
N ARG A 702 -15.93 -22.25 33.41
CA ARG A 702 -16.97 -21.77 32.49
C ARG A 702 -16.72 -20.33 32.02
N GLY A 703 -15.45 -19.92 31.99
CA GLY A 703 -15.00 -18.60 31.59
C GLY A 703 -14.39 -17.81 32.75
N SER A 704 -13.22 -17.22 32.50
CA SER A 704 -12.45 -16.49 33.50
C SER A 704 -11.86 -15.19 32.92
N LYS A 705 -11.10 -14.42 33.73
CA LYS A 705 -10.46 -13.17 33.30
C LYS A 705 -8.97 -13.15 33.63
N PRO A 706 -8.10 -13.07 32.60
CA PRO A 706 -6.68 -12.83 32.78
C PRO A 706 -6.41 -11.49 33.47
N LYS A 707 -5.38 -11.43 34.33
CA LYS A 707 -5.13 -10.23 35.16
C LYS A 707 -3.70 -9.69 35.10
N ALA A 708 -2.68 -10.53 35.24
CA ALA A 708 -1.29 -10.10 35.18
C ALA A 708 -0.42 -11.21 34.59
N GLY A 709 0.52 -10.84 33.73
CA GLY A 709 1.42 -11.77 33.06
C GLY A 709 2.85 -11.75 33.61
N LEU A 710 3.61 -12.72 33.14
CA LEU A 710 5.06 -12.84 33.26
C LEU A 710 5.68 -13.31 31.95
N ALA A 711 6.92 -12.91 31.70
CA ALA A 711 7.68 -13.33 30.53
C ALA A 711 9.11 -13.74 30.90
N GLY A 712 9.59 -14.85 30.36
CA GLY A 712 10.89 -15.43 30.67
C GLY A 712 11.68 -15.82 29.44
N PHE A 713 12.95 -15.47 29.39
CA PHE A 713 13.82 -15.76 28.25
C PHE A 713 15.12 -16.43 28.68
N THR A 714 15.47 -17.56 28.04
CA THR A 714 16.82 -18.14 28.11
C THR A 714 17.39 -18.33 26.71
N VAL A 715 18.59 -17.81 26.46
CA VAL A 715 19.28 -17.90 25.16
C VAL A 715 20.76 -18.23 25.35
N SER A 716 21.46 -18.62 24.27
CA SER A 716 22.93 -18.68 24.26
C SER A 716 23.56 -17.27 24.36
N ASP A 717 24.88 -17.18 24.25
CA ASP A 717 25.61 -15.91 24.29
C ASP A 717 25.12 -14.92 23.21
N LEU A 718 25.03 -13.64 23.57
CA LEU A 718 24.50 -12.60 22.69
C LEU A 718 25.49 -12.20 21.60
N ASN A 719 26.80 -12.28 21.88
CA ASN A 719 27.87 -11.91 20.96
C ASN A 719 27.66 -10.50 20.38
N LEU A 720 27.48 -9.51 21.26
CA LEU A 720 27.24 -8.12 20.88
C LEU A 720 28.53 -7.51 20.31
N GLU A 721 28.49 -7.08 19.05
CA GLU A 721 29.61 -6.44 18.37
C GLU A 721 30.12 -5.20 19.12
N GLY A 722 31.42 -5.15 19.40
CA GLY A 722 32.05 -4.06 20.16
C GLY A 722 31.76 -4.08 21.67
N PHE A 723 31.07 -5.11 22.17
CA PHE A 723 30.73 -5.28 23.58
C PHE A 723 30.89 -6.74 24.05
N GLU A 724 31.85 -7.44 23.49
CA GLU A 724 32.05 -8.85 23.78
C GLU A 724 32.53 -9.12 25.20
N ARG A 725 32.15 -10.27 25.73
CA ARG A 725 32.49 -10.69 27.08
C ARG A 725 33.50 -11.83 27.09
N PRO A 726 34.43 -11.87 28.06
CA PRO A 726 35.48 -12.89 28.11
C PRO A 726 34.98 -14.33 28.18
N TRP A 727 33.74 -14.54 28.62
CA TRP A 727 33.12 -15.86 28.74
C TRP A 727 32.39 -16.33 27.47
N GLU A 728 32.21 -15.48 26.46
CA GLU A 728 31.42 -15.81 25.27
C GLU A 728 32.16 -16.77 24.32
N LEU A 729 31.49 -17.86 23.93
CA LEU A 729 32.06 -18.88 23.04
C LEU A 729 31.79 -18.57 21.56
N LYS A 730 32.71 -17.85 20.92
CA LYS A 730 32.59 -17.42 19.51
C LYS A 730 32.73 -18.55 18.48
N ASP A 731 33.27 -19.70 18.87
CA ASP A 731 33.62 -20.83 17.97
C ASP A 731 32.48 -21.84 17.74
N VAL A 732 31.34 -21.69 18.43
CA VAL A 732 30.24 -22.69 18.41
C VAL A 732 29.34 -22.57 17.18
N GLY A 733 29.15 -21.36 16.63
CA GLY A 733 28.23 -21.11 15.52
C GLY A 733 26.76 -21.38 15.84
N LYS A 734 25.88 -21.34 14.83
CA LYS A 734 24.44 -21.69 14.94
C LYS A 734 23.90 -22.30 13.64
N PRO A 735 22.82 -23.11 13.67
CA PRO A 735 22.10 -23.51 12.46
C PRO A 735 21.59 -22.30 11.65
N ALA A 736 21.60 -22.42 10.32
CA ALA A 736 21.23 -21.32 9.41
C ALA A 736 19.73 -20.98 9.41
N HIS A 737 18.87 -21.93 9.79
CA HIS A 737 17.41 -21.78 9.78
C HIS A 737 16.85 -21.16 11.07
N ILE A 738 17.62 -21.05 12.15
CA ILE A 738 17.20 -20.41 13.41
C ILE A 738 17.80 -19.01 13.60
N ALA A 739 17.11 -18.16 14.34
CA ALA A 739 17.57 -16.84 14.75
C ALA A 739 18.78 -16.91 15.71
N SER A 740 19.64 -15.88 15.72
CA SER A 740 20.69 -15.80 16.74
C SER A 740 20.10 -15.44 18.11
N SER A 741 20.83 -15.69 19.19
CA SER A 741 20.43 -15.26 20.53
C SER A 741 20.22 -13.75 20.64
N ARG A 742 21.01 -12.97 19.90
CA ARG A 742 20.81 -11.51 19.75
C ARG A 742 19.48 -11.20 19.08
N ASP A 743 19.20 -11.81 17.93
CA ASP A 743 17.96 -11.56 17.18
C ASP A 743 16.73 -11.94 18.01
N ILE A 744 16.80 -13.08 18.72
CA ILE A 744 15.75 -13.51 19.65
C ILE A 744 15.50 -12.43 20.70
N MET A 745 16.54 -11.88 21.33
CA MET A 745 16.36 -10.86 22.36
C MET A 745 15.99 -9.47 21.82
N LEU A 746 16.20 -9.18 20.54
CA LEU A 746 15.72 -7.97 19.89
C LEU A 746 14.23 -8.06 19.53
N GLU A 747 13.76 -9.25 19.14
CA GLU A 747 12.43 -9.42 18.54
C GLU A 747 11.40 -10.08 19.48
N ALA A 748 11.78 -11.14 20.20
CA ALA A 748 10.87 -11.92 21.03
C ALA A 748 10.25 -11.13 22.21
N PRO A 749 11.02 -10.33 22.99
CA PRO A 749 10.43 -9.49 24.03
C PRO A 749 9.43 -8.47 23.48
N ILE A 750 9.67 -7.92 22.29
CA ILE A 750 8.75 -6.98 21.65
C ILE A 750 7.46 -7.69 21.23
N GLY A 751 7.55 -8.89 20.64
CA GLY A 751 6.37 -9.68 20.29
C GLY A 751 5.51 -10.03 21.52
N SER A 752 6.13 -10.51 22.61
CA SER A 752 5.43 -10.79 23.86
C SER A 752 4.82 -9.52 24.48
N ALA A 753 5.56 -8.41 24.49
CA ALA A 753 5.08 -7.14 25.01
C ALA A 753 3.92 -6.59 24.19
N GLN A 754 3.99 -6.64 22.86
CA GLN A 754 2.90 -6.19 21.99
C GLN A 754 1.62 -6.98 22.29
N PHE A 755 1.71 -8.30 22.42
CA PHE A 755 0.53 -9.10 22.71
C PHE A 755 -0.11 -8.71 24.06
N ASN A 756 0.70 -8.64 25.11
CA ASN A 756 0.23 -8.22 26.44
C ASN A 756 -0.36 -6.79 26.42
N ASN A 757 0.28 -5.85 25.73
CA ASN A 757 -0.14 -4.45 25.65
C ASN A 757 -1.47 -4.29 24.92
N GLU A 758 -1.58 -4.86 23.72
CA GLU A 758 -2.75 -4.69 22.85
C GLU A 758 -3.95 -5.51 23.37
N PHE A 759 -3.72 -6.67 23.99
CA PHE A 759 -4.76 -7.39 24.75
C PHE A 759 -5.19 -6.62 26.02
N GLY A 760 -4.25 -5.91 26.66
CA GLY A 760 -4.50 -5.15 27.89
C GLY A 760 -4.29 -5.95 29.18
N ARG A 761 -3.25 -6.80 29.23
CA ARG A 761 -2.77 -7.48 30.45
C ARG A 761 -1.38 -6.94 30.84
N PRO A 762 -1.17 -6.39 32.04
CA PRO A 762 0.16 -5.95 32.47
C PRO A 762 1.10 -7.14 32.69
N CYS A 763 2.28 -7.12 32.07
CA CYS A 763 3.36 -8.07 32.35
C CYS A 763 4.27 -7.50 33.44
N THR A 764 4.27 -8.10 34.64
CA THR A 764 4.80 -7.46 35.87
C THR A 764 6.04 -8.12 36.45
N VAL A 765 6.38 -9.32 35.99
CA VAL A 765 7.54 -10.08 36.47
C VAL A 765 8.13 -10.89 35.32
N GLY A 766 9.41 -11.24 35.41
CA GLY A 766 10.07 -12.02 34.38
C GLY A 766 11.49 -12.40 34.74
N TYR A 767 12.14 -13.12 33.83
CA TYR A 767 13.56 -13.43 33.95
C TYR A 767 14.24 -13.39 32.58
N PHE A 768 15.53 -13.10 32.58
CA PHE A 768 16.37 -13.18 31.39
C PHE A 768 17.70 -13.85 31.75
N ARG A 769 18.06 -14.91 31.02
CA ARG A 769 19.29 -15.67 31.23
C ARG A 769 20.02 -15.90 29.90
N THR A 770 21.33 -15.69 29.90
CA THR A 770 22.23 -16.19 28.87
C THR A 770 23.00 -17.39 29.41
N MET A 771 23.17 -18.43 28.61
CA MET A 771 24.01 -19.58 28.95
C MET A 771 24.48 -20.31 27.69
N LEU A 772 25.78 -20.28 27.45
CA LEU A 772 26.48 -21.15 26.53
C LEU A 772 27.82 -21.54 27.18
N MET A 773 28.07 -22.83 27.31
CA MET A 773 29.28 -23.32 27.96
C MET A 773 29.78 -24.62 27.36
N ARG A 774 31.10 -24.78 27.39
CA ARG A 774 31.79 -26.01 27.06
C ARG A 774 31.93 -26.84 28.34
N VAL A 775 31.26 -27.98 28.38
CA VAL A 775 31.27 -28.89 29.53
C VAL A 775 32.12 -30.11 29.19
N PHE A 776 33.14 -30.36 30.01
CA PHE A 776 33.96 -31.56 29.88
C PHE A 776 33.18 -32.78 30.34
N THR A 777 33.02 -33.75 29.44
CA THR A 777 32.31 -34.99 29.70
C THR A 777 33.23 -36.04 30.30
N ASN A 778 34.52 -35.96 29.97
CA ASN A 778 35.66 -36.66 30.57
C ASN A 778 36.92 -35.81 30.34
N GLU A 779 38.12 -36.35 30.58
CA GLU A 779 39.38 -35.61 30.43
C GLU A 779 39.73 -35.21 28.98
N LYS A 780 39.10 -35.80 27.97
CA LYS A 780 39.41 -35.59 26.54
C LYS A 780 38.25 -35.04 25.72
N GLU A 781 37.03 -35.30 26.14
CA GLU A 781 35.81 -34.94 25.42
C GLU A 781 35.10 -33.78 26.10
N SER A 782 34.51 -32.92 25.28
CA SER A 782 33.65 -31.84 25.74
C SER A 782 32.39 -31.79 24.89
N GLU A 783 31.30 -31.32 25.49
CA GLU A 783 30.05 -31.02 24.80
C GLU A 783 29.67 -29.56 25.02
N ILE A 784 28.92 -29.00 24.09
CA ILE A 784 28.38 -27.65 24.22
C ILE A 784 27.00 -27.74 24.85
N ARG A 785 26.78 -26.95 25.91
CA ARG A 785 25.47 -26.78 26.54
C ARG A 785 25.05 -25.33 26.46
N GLY A 786 23.85 -25.09 25.94
CA GLY A 786 23.29 -23.76 25.83
C GLY A 786 21.88 -23.79 25.24
N TYR A 787 21.41 -22.62 24.81
CA TYR A 787 20.03 -22.39 24.40
C TYR A 787 19.96 -21.78 23.00
N HIS A 788 20.44 -22.53 22.01
CA HIS A 788 20.17 -22.22 20.59
C HIS A 788 18.68 -22.36 20.27
N LYS A 789 18.04 -23.42 20.76
CA LYS A 789 16.59 -23.42 20.98
C LYS A 789 16.35 -22.65 22.28
N PRO A 790 15.72 -21.46 22.24
CA PRO A 790 15.56 -20.63 23.42
C PRO A 790 14.54 -21.23 24.38
N ILE A 791 14.54 -20.76 25.62
CA ILE A 791 13.31 -20.77 26.41
C ILE A 791 12.60 -19.46 26.14
N MET A 792 11.40 -19.52 25.56
CA MET A 792 10.43 -18.43 25.59
C MET A 792 9.30 -18.88 26.47
N LEU A 793 9.15 -18.25 27.62
CA LEU A 793 8.18 -18.60 28.64
C LEU A 793 7.19 -17.46 28.80
N ALA A 794 5.90 -17.79 28.78
CA ALA A 794 4.81 -16.87 29.08
C ALA A 794 3.98 -17.49 30.20
N GLY A 795 3.48 -16.68 31.11
CA GLY A 795 2.63 -17.16 32.19
C GLY A 795 1.82 -16.02 32.75
N GLY A 796 0.96 -16.34 33.70
CA GLY A 796 0.20 -15.32 34.38
C GLY A 796 -0.71 -15.84 35.46
N VAL A 797 -1.45 -14.88 35.99
CA VAL A 797 -2.52 -15.07 36.94
C VAL A 797 -3.76 -14.35 36.47
N GLY A 798 -4.90 -14.97 36.74
CA GLY A 798 -6.22 -14.44 36.45
C GLY A 798 -7.17 -14.59 37.63
N THR A 799 -8.45 -14.31 37.37
CA THR A 799 -9.51 -14.44 38.35
C THR A 799 -10.66 -15.25 37.80
N VAL A 800 -11.20 -16.15 38.61
CA VAL A 800 -12.38 -16.96 38.28
C VAL A 800 -13.41 -16.87 39.40
N ARG A 801 -14.69 -16.80 39.02
CA ARG A 801 -15.81 -16.75 39.98
C ARG A 801 -16.06 -18.17 40.53
N PRO A 802 -16.43 -18.33 41.82
CA PRO A 802 -16.54 -19.65 42.46
C PRO A 802 -17.47 -20.63 41.74
N GLN A 803 -18.63 -20.17 41.30
CA GLN A 803 -19.62 -20.96 40.58
C GLN A 803 -19.21 -21.35 39.15
N HIS A 804 -18.13 -20.75 38.64
CA HIS A 804 -17.58 -21.03 37.31
C HIS A 804 -16.22 -21.72 37.37
N ALA A 805 -15.65 -21.95 38.56
CA ALA A 805 -14.27 -22.40 38.72
C ALA A 805 -14.03 -23.88 38.36
N LEU A 806 -15.09 -24.68 38.29
CA LEU A 806 -15.02 -26.10 37.97
C LEU A 806 -15.84 -26.40 36.71
N LYS A 807 -15.28 -27.19 35.81
CA LYS A 807 -16.00 -27.79 34.70
C LYS A 807 -16.74 -29.03 35.21
N ASP A 808 -18.04 -29.08 34.96
CA ASP A 808 -18.87 -30.24 35.24
C ASP A 808 -19.19 -30.92 33.89
N PRO A 809 -18.64 -32.12 33.62
CA PRO A 809 -18.91 -32.90 32.41
C PRO A 809 -20.39 -33.11 32.12
N ASP A 810 -21.22 -33.21 33.15
CA ASP A 810 -22.64 -33.55 33.02
C ASP A 810 -23.49 -32.34 32.62
N VAL A 811 -22.90 -31.12 32.58
CA VAL A 811 -23.61 -29.87 32.25
C VAL A 811 -23.83 -29.69 30.75
N VAL A 812 -23.12 -30.41 29.89
CA VAL A 812 -23.31 -30.32 28.43
C VAL A 812 -24.30 -31.39 27.97
N PRO A 813 -25.57 -31.06 27.66
CA PRO A 813 -26.50 -32.03 27.11
C PRO A 813 -26.25 -32.27 25.61
N ALA A 814 -26.62 -33.46 25.13
CA ALA A 814 -26.75 -33.70 23.70
C ALA A 814 -27.74 -32.70 23.07
N GLY A 815 -27.42 -32.23 21.86
CA GLY A 815 -28.12 -31.13 21.20
C GLY A 815 -27.49 -29.76 21.43
N SER A 816 -26.55 -29.62 22.39
CA SER A 816 -25.82 -28.37 22.58
C SER A 816 -25.09 -27.93 21.31
N HIS A 817 -25.08 -26.63 21.07
CA HIS A 817 -24.36 -26.04 19.96
C HIS A 817 -22.88 -25.95 20.29
N LEU A 818 -22.05 -26.33 19.32
CA LEU A 818 -20.60 -26.26 19.40
C LEU A 818 -20.14 -25.07 18.57
N LEU A 819 -19.43 -24.14 19.21
CA LEU A 819 -19.03 -22.88 18.61
C LEU A 819 -17.52 -22.71 18.60
N VAL A 820 -17.04 -21.96 17.61
CA VAL A 820 -15.71 -21.36 17.61
C VAL A 820 -15.90 -19.85 17.67
N ILE A 821 -15.20 -19.17 18.58
CA ILE A 821 -15.14 -17.70 18.60
C ILE A 821 -13.71 -17.21 18.38
N GLY A 822 -13.59 -15.98 17.87
CA GLY A 822 -12.31 -15.29 17.71
C GLY A 822 -11.86 -15.19 16.25
N GLY A 823 -10.62 -15.60 15.97
CA GLY A 823 -10.00 -15.46 14.65
C GLY A 823 -10.44 -16.54 13.63
N PRO A 824 -10.42 -16.25 12.32
CA PRO A 824 -10.68 -17.25 11.28
C PRO A 824 -9.51 -18.23 11.14
N ALA A 825 -9.79 -19.41 10.58
CA ALA A 825 -8.78 -20.37 10.16
C ALA A 825 -7.86 -19.77 9.10
N MET A 826 -6.57 -20.11 9.19
CA MET A 826 -5.51 -19.69 8.28
C MET A 826 -4.50 -20.83 8.21
N LEU A 827 -3.81 -20.99 7.07
CA LEU A 827 -2.75 -22.00 6.91
C LEU A 827 -1.49 -21.61 7.70
N ILE A 828 -1.57 -21.76 9.03
CA ILE A 828 -0.57 -21.33 10.01
C ILE A 828 -0.41 -22.46 11.03
N GLY A 829 0.83 -22.77 11.41
CA GLY A 829 1.11 -23.72 12.47
C GLY A 829 0.73 -25.17 12.14
N LEU A 830 0.55 -25.53 10.86
CA LEU A 830 0.08 -26.87 10.50
C LEU A 830 1.11 -27.92 10.96
N GLY A 831 0.71 -28.75 11.93
CA GLY A 831 1.57 -29.79 12.51
C GLY A 831 2.57 -29.31 13.56
N GLY A 832 2.34 -28.15 14.18
CA GLY A 832 3.20 -27.59 15.24
C GLY A 832 3.42 -28.54 16.42
N GLY A 833 2.40 -29.30 16.83
CA GLY A 833 2.53 -30.35 17.86
C GLY A 833 3.56 -31.44 17.51
N ALA A 834 3.55 -31.93 16.28
CA ALA A 834 4.53 -32.90 15.79
C ALA A 834 5.93 -32.26 15.59
N ALA A 835 6.02 -31.08 14.96
CA ALA A 835 7.27 -30.37 14.74
C ALA A 835 7.99 -30.00 16.05
N SER A 836 7.25 -29.57 17.08
CA SER A 836 7.82 -29.23 18.39
C SER A 836 8.39 -30.44 19.15
N SER A 837 7.94 -31.65 18.78
CA SER A 837 8.37 -32.93 19.37
C SER A 837 9.67 -33.48 18.78
N ILE A 838 10.19 -32.89 17.68
CA ILE A 838 11.43 -33.30 17.00
C ILE A 838 12.62 -32.45 17.49
N GLN A 839 13.82 -33.03 17.48
CA GLN A 839 15.06 -32.34 17.87
C GLN A 839 15.44 -31.26 16.83
N SER A 840 15.69 -30.03 17.28
CA SER A 840 15.97 -28.90 16.38
C SER A 840 17.31 -29.08 15.65
N GLY A 841 17.28 -29.10 14.31
CA GLY A 841 18.49 -29.19 13.48
C GLY A 841 18.35 -30.03 12.19
N GLU A 842 17.37 -30.94 12.10
CA GLU A 842 17.23 -31.89 10.98
C GLU A 842 16.01 -31.60 10.06
N GLY A 843 15.32 -30.46 10.22
CA GLY A 843 14.09 -30.13 9.48
C GLY A 843 14.30 -29.67 8.03
N LYS A 844 13.32 -29.94 7.14
CA LYS A 844 13.20 -29.29 5.83
C LYS A 844 12.74 -27.83 5.98
N VAL A 845 13.15 -26.96 5.07
CA VAL A 845 12.74 -25.54 5.02
C VAL A 845 11.21 -25.36 5.01
N ASP A 846 10.46 -26.28 4.41
CA ASP A 846 8.99 -26.23 4.38
C ASP A 846 8.36 -26.40 5.77
N LEU A 847 8.98 -27.17 6.67
CA LEU A 847 8.53 -27.34 8.07
C LEU A 847 8.78 -26.07 8.90
N ASP A 848 9.82 -25.29 8.57
CA ASP A 848 10.09 -24.02 9.25
C ASP A 848 9.04 -22.95 8.88
N PHE A 849 8.52 -22.96 7.64
CA PHE A 849 7.39 -22.10 7.26
C PHE A 849 6.10 -22.49 7.98
N ALA A 850 5.82 -23.79 8.13
CA ALA A 850 4.68 -24.26 8.90
C ALA A 850 4.76 -23.81 10.37
N SER A 851 5.96 -23.56 10.90
CA SER A 851 6.20 -23.12 12.28
C SER A 851 6.08 -21.61 12.50
N VAL A 852 5.90 -20.81 11.44
CA VAL A 852 5.72 -19.36 11.56
C VAL A 852 4.32 -19.10 12.11
N GLN A 853 4.29 -18.50 13.30
CA GLN A 853 3.05 -18.17 14.00
C GLN A 853 2.54 -16.77 13.63
N ARG A 854 1.29 -16.46 13.99
CA ARG A 854 0.67 -15.15 13.77
C ARG A 854 -0.27 -14.79 14.91
N GLY A 855 0.09 -13.77 15.68
CA GLY A 855 -0.78 -13.21 16.72
C GLY A 855 -1.57 -11.99 16.26
N ASN A 856 -2.83 -11.88 16.67
CA ASN A 856 -3.66 -10.68 16.58
C ASN A 856 -4.34 -10.38 17.93
N PRO A 857 -3.67 -9.67 18.85
CA PRO A 857 -4.13 -9.51 20.23
C PRO A 857 -5.50 -8.82 20.37
N GLU A 858 -5.85 -7.91 19.46
CA GLU A 858 -7.16 -7.24 19.42
C GLU A 858 -8.33 -8.24 19.24
N VAL A 859 -8.15 -9.24 18.38
CA VAL A 859 -9.17 -10.28 18.17
C VAL A 859 -9.34 -11.12 19.43
N GLN A 860 -8.24 -11.46 20.11
CA GLN A 860 -8.31 -12.16 21.39
C GLN A 860 -8.94 -11.31 22.49
N ARG A 861 -8.72 -9.98 22.48
CA ARG A 861 -9.39 -9.07 23.40
C ARG A 861 -10.91 -9.06 23.19
N ARG A 862 -11.38 -9.02 21.94
CA ARG A 862 -12.82 -9.12 21.63
C ARG A 862 -13.43 -10.44 22.09
N ALA A 863 -12.71 -11.56 21.92
CA ALA A 863 -13.13 -12.84 22.48
C ALA A 863 -13.16 -12.82 24.02
N GLN A 864 -12.18 -12.20 24.67
CA GLN A 864 -12.18 -12.03 26.12
C GLN A 864 -13.37 -11.19 26.61
N GLU A 865 -13.79 -10.14 25.90
CA GLU A 865 -14.98 -9.34 26.28
C GLU A 865 -16.28 -10.16 26.19
N VAL A 866 -16.37 -11.11 25.24
CA VAL A 866 -17.48 -12.08 25.20
C VAL A 866 -17.46 -12.97 26.44
N ILE A 867 -16.29 -13.52 26.79
CA ILE A 867 -16.11 -14.36 27.99
C ILE A 867 -16.43 -13.55 29.26
N ASP A 868 -15.94 -12.31 29.36
CA ASP A 868 -16.17 -11.40 30.48
C ASP A 868 -17.66 -11.06 30.64
N THR A 869 -18.36 -10.83 29.53
CA THR A 869 -19.81 -10.63 29.54
C THR A 869 -20.51 -11.89 30.04
N CYS A 870 -20.22 -13.06 29.47
CA CYS A 870 -20.85 -14.32 29.85
C CYS A 870 -20.64 -14.66 31.34
N ARG A 871 -19.41 -14.53 31.86
CA ARG A 871 -19.11 -14.79 33.28
C ARG A 871 -19.78 -13.78 34.22
N SER A 872 -20.04 -12.55 33.76
CA SER A 872 -20.69 -11.53 34.60
C SER A 872 -22.15 -11.87 34.92
N MET A 873 -22.81 -12.67 34.07
CA MET A 873 -24.21 -13.09 34.20
C MET A 873 -24.47 -14.08 35.36
N GLY A 874 -23.44 -14.50 36.10
CA GLY A 874 -23.58 -15.43 37.23
C GLY A 874 -24.13 -16.79 36.79
N ASP A 875 -25.23 -17.24 37.39
CA ASP A 875 -25.85 -18.53 37.07
C ASP A 875 -26.47 -18.56 35.67
N LYS A 876 -26.71 -17.37 35.07
CA LYS A 876 -27.22 -17.23 33.70
C LYS A 876 -26.12 -17.25 32.64
N ASN A 877 -24.89 -17.60 33.01
CA ASN A 877 -23.78 -17.73 32.07
C ASN A 877 -24.13 -18.77 30.97
N PRO A 878 -24.19 -18.37 29.68
CA PRO A 878 -24.56 -19.26 28.59
C PRO A 878 -23.47 -20.28 28.22
N ILE A 879 -22.23 -20.06 28.67
CA ILE A 879 -21.11 -20.98 28.44
C ILE A 879 -21.29 -22.20 29.32
N LEU A 880 -21.51 -23.37 28.73
CA LEU A 880 -21.55 -24.66 29.43
C LEU A 880 -20.15 -25.24 29.60
N PHE A 881 -19.35 -25.14 28.54
CA PHE A 881 -17.97 -25.57 28.49
C PHE A 881 -17.19 -24.63 27.57
N ILE A 882 -15.92 -24.36 27.88
CA ILE A 882 -15.01 -23.59 27.05
C ILE A 882 -13.62 -24.23 27.08
N HIS A 883 -12.92 -24.22 25.96
CA HIS A 883 -11.53 -24.66 25.86
C HIS A 883 -10.77 -23.72 24.92
N ASP A 884 -9.48 -23.56 25.14
CA ASP A 884 -8.61 -22.85 24.21
C ASP A 884 -8.43 -23.67 22.91
N VAL A 885 -7.98 -23.01 21.85
CA VAL A 885 -7.47 -23.67 20.65
C VAL A 885 -5.97 -23.40 20.54
N GLY A 886 -5.18 -24.46 20.68
CA GLY A 886 -3.72 -24.44 20.63
C GLY A 886 -3.16 -25.47 19.64
N ALA A 887 -2.28 -26.35 20.12
CA ALA A 887 -1.65 -27.39 19.32
C ALA A 887 -2.69 -28.36 18.72
N GLY A 888 -2.53 -28.70 17.43
CA GLY A 888 -3.50 -29.52 16.69
C GLY A 888 -4.79 -28.79 16.30
N GLY A 889 -4.99 -27.53 16.70
CA GLY A 889 -6.11 -26.71 16.26
C GLY A 889 -7.47 -27.26 16.69
N LEU A 890 -8.47 -27.15 15.79
CA LEU A 890 -9.82 -27.64 16.05
C LEU A 890 -9.87 -29.17 16.13
N SER A 891 -8.94 -29.85 15.48
CA SER A 891 -8.80 -31.30 15.51
C SER A 891 -8.48 -31.88 16.89
N ASN A 892 -7.92 -31.05 17.79
CA ASN A 892 -7.75 -31.41 19.19
C ASN A 892 -8.88 -30.84 20.05
N ALA A 893 -9.09 -29.52 19.97
CA ALA A 893 -9.94 -28.79 20.91
C ALA A 893 -11.43 -29.20 20.85
N LEU A 894 -11.99 -29.39 19.64
CA LEU A 894 -13.41 -29.77 19.51
C LEU A 894 -13.67 -31.22 19.94
N PRO A 895 -12.85 -32.22 19.54
CA PRO A 895 -12.98 -33.58 20.06
C PRO A 895 -12.78 -33.67 21.58
N GLU A 896 -11.78 -32.98 22.16
CA GLU A 896 -11.55 -32.98 23.61
C GLU A 896 -12.77 -32.43 24.37
N LEU A 897 -13.32 -31.30 23.93
CA LEU A 897 -14.49 -30.68 24.56
C LEU A 897 -15.68 -31.65 24.67
N VAL A 898 -16.00 -32.39 23.60
CA VAL A 898 -17.14 -33.31 23.62
C VAL A 898 -16.79 -34.65 24.29
N HIS A 899 -15.54 -35.10 24.18
CA HIS A 899 -15.06 -36.30 24.85
C HIS A 899 -15.08 -36.15 26.38
N ASP A 900 -14.65 -35.01 26.89
CA ASP A 900 -14.67 -34.68 28.32
C ASP A 900 -16.10 -34.62 28.88
N SER A 901 -17.09 -34.38 28.02
CA SER A 901 -18.52 -34.43 28.35
C SER A 901 -19.16 -35.80 28.11
N GLY A 902 -18.38 -36.82 27.70
CA GLY A 902 -18.88 -38.16 27.39
C GLY A 902 -19.77 -38.25 26.13
N LEU A 903 -19.64 -37.29 25.20
CA LEU A 903 -20.46 -37.16 24.01
C LEU A 903 -19.66 -37.39 22.71
N GLY A 904 -20.37 -37.52 21.60
CA GLY A 904 -19.83 -37.31 20.25
C GLY A 904 -20.27 -35.99 19.66
N ALA A 905 -20.02 -35.78 18.37
CA ALA A 905 -20.49 -34.59 17.67
C ALA A 905 -20.57 -34.79 16.16
N ILE A 906 -21.48 -34.01 15.55
CA ILE A 906 -21.53 -33.80 14.12
C ILE A 906 -21.14 -32.35 13.85
N PHE A 907 -20.08 -32.17 13.07
CA PHE A 907 -19.53 -30.90 12.63
C PHE A 907 -19.76 -30.69 11.14
N GLU A 908 -19.80 -29.42 10.73
CA GLU A 908 -19.83 -29.00 9.34
C GLU A 908 -18.64 -28.08 9.08
N LEU A 909 -17.71 -28.55 8.25
CA LEU A 909 -16.44 -27.89 7.97
C LEU A 909 -16.64 -26.48 7.43
N ARG A 910 -17.62 -26.29 6.55
CA ARG A 910 -17.85 -25.00 5.86
C ARG A 910 -18.57 -23.97 6.73
N GLU A 911 -18.88 -24.29 7.99
CA GLU A 911 -19.28 -23.30 9.00
C GLU A 911 -18.07 -22.71 9.76
N VAL A 912 -16.89 -23.34 9.68
CA VAL A 912 -15.66 -22.78 10.26
C VAL A 912 -15.26 -21.54 9.45
N ASP A 913 -15.19 -20.37 10.11
CA ASP A 913 -14.72 -19.15 9.46
C ASP A 913 -13.27 -19.35 8.98
N SER A 914 -13.02 -19.09 7.69
CA SER A 914 -11.72 -19.28 7.06
C SER A 914 -11.34 -18.06 6.25
N ALA A 915 -10.11 -17.60 6.46
CA ALA A 915 -9.52 -16.51 5.70
C ALA A 915 -9.07 -16.93 4.30
N ASP A 916 -8.89 -18.24 4.07
CA ASP A 916 -8.55 -18.83 2.78
C ASP A 916 -9.52 -19.97 2.47
N LYS A 917 -10.34 -19.77 1.42
CA LYS A 917 -11.33 -20.74 0.98
C LYS A 917 -10.72 -21.93 0.24
N SER A 918 -9.49 -21.80 -0.25
CA SER A 918 -8.80 -22.87 -0.98
C SER A 918 -8.28 -23.97 -0.07
N MET A 919 -8.25 -23.76 1.25
CA MET A 919 -7.75 -24.72 2.21
C MET A 919 -8.51 -26.06 2.17
N SER A 920 -7.77 -27.15 2.26
CA SER A 920 -8.33 -28.50 2.34
C SER A 920 -8.99 -28.77 3.70
N PRO A 921 -9.82 -29.82 3.82
CA PRO A 921 -10.38 -30.25 5.11
C PRO A 921 -9.32 -30.46 6.19
N LEU A 922 -8.19 -31.08 5.86
CA LEU A 922 -7.05 -31.23 6.76
C LEU A 922 -6.56 -29.87 7.26
N GLN A 923 -6.35 -28.93 6.34
CA GLN A 923 -5.78 -27.62 6.67
C GLN A 923 -6.72 -26.79 7.54
N ILE A 924 -8.02 -26.75 7.24
CA ILE A 924 -9.01 -25.99 8.04
C ILE A 924 -9.10 -26.59 9.45
N TRP A 925 -9.20 -27.92 9.55
CA TRP A 925 -9.41 -28.63 10.80
C TRP A 925 -8.18 -28.65 11.71
N CYS A 926 -6.98 -28.77 11.14
CA CYS A 926 -5.73 -28.98 11.87
C CYS A 926 -4.82 -27.74 11.94
N CYS A 927 -5.19 -26.61 11.33
CA CYS A 927 -4.41 -25.39 11.48
C CYS A 927 -4.37 -24.90 12.93
N GLU A 928 -3.23 -24.36 13.34
CA GLU A 928 -3.03 -23.76 14.66
C GLU A 928 -3.17 -22.23 14.58
N ALA A 929 -4.13 -21.77 13.77
CA ALA A 929 -4.52 -20.35 13.74
C ALA A 929 -4.92 -19.89 15.14
N GLN A 930 -4.49 -18.68 15.49
CA GLN A 930 -4.51 -18.16 16.85
C GLN A 930 -5.83 -17.47 17.20
N GLU A 931 -5.92 -17.00 18.45
CA GLU A 931 -7.07 -16.25 18.98
C GLU A 931 -8.40 -16.98 18.92
N ARG A 932 -8.40 -18.31 18.96
CA ARG A 932 -9.63 -19.13 18.90
C ARG A 932 -9.92 -19.82 20.23
N TYR A 933 -11.21 -19.90 20.54
CA TYR A 933 -11.75 -20.70 21.63
C TYR A 933 -12.89 -21.55 21.10
N VAL A 934 -13.07 -22.75 21.67
CA VAL A 934 -14.22 -23.60 21.41
C VAL A 934 -15.16 -23.61 22.61
N LEU A 935 -16.48 -23.58 22.37
CA LEU A 935 -17.47 -23.56 23.44
C LEU A 935 -18.66 -24.47 23.15
N ALA A 936 -19.28 -24.96 24.23
CA ALA A 936 -20.62 -25.53 24.21
C ALA A 936 -21.63 -24.52 24.78
N VAL A 937 -22.71 -24.27 24.05
CA VAL A 937 -23.83 -23.43 24.47
C VAL A 937 -25.14 -24.20 24.35
N ALA A 938 -26.01 -24.05 25.35
CA ALA A 938 -27.32 -24.71 25.36
C ALA A 938 -28.18 -24.28 24.14
N PRO A 939 -29.05 -25.16 23.62
CA PRO A 939 -29.89 -24.87 22.44
C PRO A 939 -30.72 -23.59 22.54
N ASP A 940 -31.23 -23.28 23.74
CA ASP A 940 -32.09 -22.13 24.03
C ASP A 940 -31.30 -20.84 24.31
N GLN A 941 -29.97 -20.91 24.46
CA GLN A 941 -29.11 -19.77 24.80
C GLN A 941 -28.31 -19.23 23.60
N LEU A 942 -28.40 -19.88 22.43
CA LEU A 942 -27.62 -19.50 21.26
C LEU A 942 -27.86 -18.05 20.82
N ASP A 943 -29.11 -17.59 20.78
CA ASP A 943 -29.42 -16.23 20.33
C ASP A 943 -28.90 -15.17 21.30
N LEU A 944 -28.89 -15.47 22.60
CA LEU A 944 -28.26 -14.60 23.59
C LEU A 944 -26.75 -14.51 23.32
N PHE A 945 -26.09 -15.65 23.12
CA PHE A 945 -24.65 -15.70 22.85
C PHE A 945 -24.29 -14.94 21.58
N LYS A 946 -25.05 -15.11 20.48
CA LYS A 946 -24.85 -14.36 19.23
C LYS A 946 -24.96 -12.85 19.43
N ARG A 947 -25.92 -12.37 20.25
CA ARG A 947 -26.05 -10.94 20.57
C ARG A 947 -24.83 -10.41 21.31
N ILE A 948 -24.28 -11.18 22.25
CA ILE A 948 -23.05 -10.82 22.98
C ILE A 948 -21.88 -10.71 21.99
N CYS A 949 -21.67 -11.71 21.14
CA CYS A 949 -20.61 -11.67 20.13
C CYS A 949 -20.74 -10.45 19.20
N ASN A 950 -21.95 -10.16 18.70
CA ASN A 950 -22.19 -9.01 17.84
C ASN A 950 -21.92 -7.67 18.54
N ARG A 951 -22.26 -7.54 19.83
CA ARG A 951 -21.95 -6.35 20.63
C ARG A 951 -20.44 -6.14 20.77
N GLU A 952 -19.68 -7.20 21.04
CA GLU A 952 -18.22 -7.13 21.14
C GLU A 952 -17.52 -7.20 19.78
N ARG A 953 -18.30 -7.30 18.69
CA ARG A 953 -17.83 -7.56 17.33
C ARG A 953 -17.00 -8.84 17.25
N CYS A 954 -17.04 -9.76 18.21
CA CYS A 954 -16.27 -11.00 18.15
C CYS A 954 -16.84 -11.91 17.05
N GLY A 955 -15.97 -12.38 16.15
CA GLY A 955 -16.35 -13.38 15.15
C GLY A 955 -16.78 -14.68 15.83
N TYR A 956 -17.81 -15.33 15.31
CA TYR A 956 -18.28 -16.61 15.83
C TYR A 956 -18.79 -17.51 14.69
N SER A 957 -18.62 -18.82 14.88
CA SER A 957 -19.11 -19.88 13.99
C SER A 957 -19.82 -20.94 14.81
N VAL A 958 -21.03 -21.33 14.41
CA VAL A 958 -21.72 -22.50 14.98
C VAL A 958 -21.35 -23.71 14.13
N VAL A 959 -20.31 -24.43 14.56
CA VAL A 959 -19.64 -25.43 13.72
C VAL A 959 -20.22 -26.83 13.84
N GLY A 960 -21.03 -27.09 14.86
CA GLY A 960 -21.58 -28.43 15.07
C GLY A 960 -22.58 -28.53 16.20
N THR A 961 -22.99 -29.77 16.46
CA THR A 961 -23.94 -30.13 17.52
C THR A 961 -23.46 -31.39 18.24
N ALA A 962 -23.51 -31.38 19.58
CA ALA A 962 -23.12 -32.51 20.41
C ALA A 962 -24.14 -33.66 20.32
N THR A 963 -23.69 -34.90 20.28
CA THR A 963 -24.52 -36.10 20.10
C THR A 963 -24.33 -37.11 21.23
N LYS A 964 -25.40 -37.87 21.55
CA LYS A 964 -25.30 -38.97 22.53
C LYS A 964 -24.40 -40.11 22.05
N GLU A 965 -24.41 -40.39 20.76
CA GLU A 965 -23.51 -41.37 20.17
C GLU A 965 -22.07 -40.81 20.22
N GLN A 966 -21.14 -41.59 20.81
CA GLN A 966 -19.73 -41.22 20.95
C GLN A 966 -18.95 -41.45 19.64
N ARG A 967 -19.38 -40.72 18.61
CA ARG A 967 -18.80 -40.72 17.28
C ARG A 967 -18.50 -39.28 16.86
N LEU A 968 -17.36 -39.08 16.22
CA LEU A 968 -16.93 -37.81 15.66
C LEU A 968 -17.18 -37.83 14.16
N VAL A 969 -18.05 -36.95 13.68
CA VAL A 969 -18.39 -36.81 12.28
C VAL A 969 -18.09 -35.39 11.82
N LEU A 970 -17.25 -35.22 10.80
CA LEU A 970 -17.04 -33.95 10.12
C LEU A 970 -17.60 -34.07 8.72
N LYS A 971 -18.54 -33.19 8.35
CA LYS A 971 -19.10 -33.09 7.02
C LYS A 971 -18.46 -31.94 6.25
N ASP A 972 -18.42 -32.07 4.93
CA ASP A 972 -18.01 -31.00 4.02
C ASP A 972 -19.02 -30.90 2.88
N ARG A 973 -19.87 -29.87 2.92
CA ARG A 973 -20.89 -29.64 1.88
C ARG A 973 -20.33 -29.31 0.50
N ASP A 974 -19.10 -28.80 0.42
CA ASP A 974 -18.46 -28.39 -0.83
C ASP A 974 -17.63 -29.53 -1.45
N SER A 975 -17.37 -30.59 -0.68
CA SER A 975 -16.67 -31.78 -1.15
C SER A 975 -17.57 -32.68 -1.99
N LYS A 976 -17.15 -32.96 -3.23
CA LYS A 976 -17.88 -33.85 -4.15
C LYS A 976 -17.53 -35.32 -3.95
N GLU A 977 -16.30 -35.60 -3.56
CA GLU A 977 -15.76 -36.96 -3.46
C GLU A 977 -15.82 -37.49 -2.02
N ASN A 978 -15.54 -36.63 -1.04
CA ASN A 978 -15.47 -36.99 0.38
C ASN A 978 -16.38 -36.07 1.21
N PRO A 979 -17.73 -36.21 1.14
CA PRO A 979 -18.67 -35.33 1.86
C PRO A 979 -18.64 -35.53 3.39
N THR A 980 -17.91 -36.54 3.87
CA THR A 980 -17.72 -36.82 5.29
C THR A 980 -16.25 -37.18 5.54
N PRO A 981 -15.35 -36.19 5.53
CA PRO A 981 -13.91 -36.43 5.64
C PRO A 981 -13.46 -37.01 6.98
N ILE A 982 -14.24 -36.90 8.05
CA ILE A 982 -14.00 -37.61 9.32
C ILE A 982 -15.26 -38.37 9.70
N ASP A 983 -15.09 -39.66 9.94
CA ASP A 983 -16.15 -40.51 10.49
C ASP A 983 -15.57 -41.61 11.38
N LEU A 984 -15.32 -41.27 12.65
CA LEU A 984 -14.56 -42.09 13.60
C LEU A 984 -15.31 -42.29 14.92
N PRO A 985 -15.32 -43.50 15.50
CA PRO A 985 -15.62 -43.69 16.91
C PRO A 985 -14.63 -42.87 17.77
N MET A 986 -15.11 -42.25 18.85
CA MET A 986 -14.22 -41.49 19.77
C MET A 986 -13.10 -42.36 20.35
N ALA A 987 -13.38 -43.66 20.57
CA ALA A 987 -12.41 -44.62 21.07
C ALA A 987 -11.21 -44.84 20.12
N THR A 988 -11.40 -44.64 18.81
CA THR A 988 -10.31 -44.75 17.82
C THR A 988 -9.35 -43.57 17.93
N LEU A 989 -9.85 -42.36 18.22
CA LEU A 989 -9.02 -41.17 18.35
C LEU A 989 -8.31 -41.10 19.70
N PHE A 990 -9.04 -41.37 20.78
CA PHE A 990 -8.55 -41.27 22.15
C PHE A 990 -8.01 -42.59 22.72
N GLY A 991 -8.01 -43.66 21.92
CA GLY A 991 -7.42 -44.95 22.25
C GLY A 991 -5.97 -44.84 22.73
N LYS A 992 -5.55 -45.76 23.59
CA LYS A 992 -4.23 -45.69 24.24
C LYS A 992 -3.27 -46.68 23.59
N PRO A 993 -2.24 -46.22 22.84
CA PRO A 993 -1.09 -47.06 22.56
C PRO A 993 -0.38 -47.47 23.87
N PRO A 994 0.45 -48.52 23.88
CA PRO A 994 1.13 -49.02 25.07
C PRO A 994 1.91 -47.90 25.80
N LYS A 995 1.85 -47.95 27.14
CA LYS A 995 2.54 -46.96 27.98
C LYS A 995 4.06 -47.01 27.74
N MET A 996 4.67 -45.84 27.49
CA MET A 996 6.11 -45.71 27.30
C MET A 996 6.89 -46.18 28.54
N SER A 997 7.99 -46.90 28.31
CA SER A 997 8.95 -47.31 29.35
C SER A 997 10.34 -46.82 28.99
N ARG A 998 11.02 -46.15 29.93
CA ARG A 998 12.38 -45.62 29.75
C ARG A 998 13.36 -46.30 30.70
N ILE A 999 14.40 -46.89 30.12
CA ILE A 999 15.54 -47.44 30.86
C ILE A 999 16.72 -46.48 30.64
N VAL A 1000 17.23 -45.90 31.71
CA VAL A 1000 18.28 -44.87 31.67
C VAL A 1000 19.34 -45.10 32.74
N GLU A 1001 20.53 -44.56 32.51
CA GLU A 1001 21.67 -44.62 33.43
C GLU A 1001 22.07 -43.20 33.89
N SER A 1002 22.49 -43.08 35.15
CA SER A 1002 22.94 -41.83 35.75
C SER A 1002 24.35 -41.48 35.28
N ARG A 1003 24.49 -40.32 34.63
CA ARG A 1003 25.81 -39.77 34.25
C ARG A 1003 26.37 -38.89 35.37
N LYS A 1004 27.54 -39.23 35.91
CA LYS A 1004 28.28 -38.39 36.88
C LYS A 1004 29.34 -37.56 36.16
N LEU A 1005 29.11 -36.25 36.08
CA LEU A 1005 30.05 -35.30 35.47
C LEU A 1005 30.99 -34.69 36.51
N ARG A 1006 32.25 -34.44 36.14
CA ARG A 1006 33.21 -33.70 36.97
C ARG A 1006 33.18 -32.23 36.56
N LEU A 1007 32.28 -31.46 37.18
CA LEU A 1007 32.11 -30.03 36.90
C LEU A 1007 33.11 -29.19 37.71
N PRO A 1008 33.61 -28.07 37.16
CA PRO A 1008 34.41 -27.12 37.94
C PRO A 1008 33.57 -26.53 39.09
N ALA A 1009 34.24 -26.22 40.22
CA ALA A 1009 33.58 -25.57 41.35
C ALA A 1009 33.08 -24.18 40.96
N PHE A 1010 31.94 -23.76 41.50
CA PHE A 1010 31.40 -22.42 41.26
C PHE A 1010 32.35 -21.35 41.81
N ASP A 1011 32.94 -20.57 40.92
CA ASP A 1011 33.85 -19.47 41.28
C ASP A 1011 33.07 -18.16 41.46
N SER A 1012 32.61 -17.91 42.68
CA SER A 1012 31.90 -16.66 43.03
C SER A 1012 32.78 -15.40 42.98
N SER A 1013 34.11 -15.53 42.88
CA SER A 1013 35.03 -14.40 42.80
C SER A 1013 35.17 -13.81 41.39
N LEU A 1014 34.77 -14.58 40.38
CA LEU A 1014 34.94 -14.28 38.96
C LEU A 1014 36.41 -14.10 38.52
N TYR A 1015 37.40 -14.52 39.34
CA TYR A 1015 38.83 -14.41 39.02
C TYR A 1015 39.18 -15.09 37.69
N SER A 1016 38.55 -16.25 37.44
CA SER A 1016 38.70 -17.01 36.20
C SER A 1016 38.25 -16.28 34.93
N ILE A 1017 37.45 -15.21 35.07
CA ILE A 1017 36.79 -14.50 33.96
C ILE A 1017 37.28 -13.06 33.80
N ILE A 1018 37.53 -12.34 34.90
CA ILE A 1018 37.81 -10.90 34.88
C ILE A 1018 39.32 -10.61 34.84
N GLY A 1019 40.17 -11.61 35.14
CA GLY A 1019 41.60 -11.41 35.34
C GLY A 1019 41.90 -10.54 36.57
N ASN A 1020 43.10 -10.64 37.13
CA ASN A 1020 43.54 -9.69 38.16
C ASN A 1020 43.63 -8.30 37.52
N ARG A 1021 42.72 -7.39 37.91
CA ARG A 1021 42.90 -5.95 37.67
C ARG A 1021 44.02 -5.39 38.54
#